data_AF-A0A0Q6DFA2-F1
#
_entry.id   AF-A0A0Q6DFA2-F1
#
_cell.length_a   1.000
_cell.length_b   1.000
_cell.length_c   1.000
_cell.angle_alpha   90.00
_cell.angle_beta   90.00
_cell.angle_gamma   90.00
#
_symmetry.space_group_name_H-M   'P 1'
#
loop_
_entity.id
_entity.type
_entity.pdbx_description
1 polymer ?
#
loop_
_entity_poly.entity_id
_entity_poly.type
_entity_poly.pdbx_seq_one_letter_code
_entity_poly.pdbx_strand_id
1 'polypeptide(L)'
;MLQLAVSSHYASPDLSMDGVQPLRGAVQTFEPLVGIEGWALSLEAPGEPVELELTVGGETFAFTVTEERRPEIDRALGQETRCGFRFGPDIFGRLARLSAHRRPFPVGVRIAGSDVSLRPARGGLPSVGDLVEEWQSAVLGAGAPSEHKMGRGDRLLARLAALRGQAEALRDRPLRPLSDHDVGQIDAVHPASESQVWIVGSMKRGIEPDFPAAVVDRQKFPSGIALLQYERADLATSSVGFIGVMDTAWAPPLAMKDGFVYLGRQGQYHLRYGPQTRLLRADAFLAAFGQAQALPGGHAEAMAALLHSGSNWLPGNALAAGIAAEGGVDRLLMLPGFGCLAEGWAVSPAKRVETFHMKIGDCVLVADEAATGFRPRPDLQPVFGGVSSVVARAGFSAVLRGALGADASGAPLLRIVHHDGSMAVQRVEPKVLRRLDPVADGEEVLRLFPALRHESFYPDFLKSAARLNAERVGEPQALALQPARRVVVVRLPAEVSNLNLCLDRLSRHASAFPADIGIALLCDQGRARSEALLRFEELKAELTAPLSLFLLGHENDALAELPGLLSRLKAERFVHLGRGIVPTPAGWTAIEASLGRLGHAIDRFEIVDDAGAPDRVDGALSAAAFGWSTPALLEWSLSAPRLSRGLYKDSGLPRTPGRDRVAKGAAMRTERPRASRLADILDEDLLRLFETEARA
;
A
#
# COMPACT_ATOMS: atom_id res chain seq x y z
N MET A 1 11.69 29.08 -18.21
CA MET A 1 10.38 29.62 -18.59
C MET A 1 9.50 29.58 -17.36
N LEU A 2 9.09 30.73 -16.83
CA LEU A 2 8.09 30.82 -15.77
C LEU A 2 6.72 30.49 -16.39
N GLN A 3 6.20 29.28 -16.16
CA GLN A 3 4.80 28.98 -16.43
C GLN A 3 3.96 29.75 -15.41
N LEU A 4 3.36 30.85 -15.87
CA LEU A 4 2.25 31.50 -15.17
C LEU A 4 1.15 30.45 -14.99
N ALA A 5 0.89 30.06 -13.75
CA ALA A 5 -0.25 29.23 -13.40
C ALA A 5 -1.53 30.02 -13.72
N VAL A 6 -2.11 29.77 -14.90
CA VAL A 6 -3.46 30.22 -15.22
C VAL A 6 -4.39 29.55 -14.23
N SER A 7 -5.15 30.34 -13.49
CA SER A 7 -6.20 29.85 -12.59
C SER A 7 -7.27 29.16 -13.42
N SER A 8 -7.16 27.84 -13.60
CA SER A 8 -8.18 27.06 -14.30
C SER A 8 -9.49 27.08 -13.49
N HIS A 9 -10.54 27.67 -14.06
CA HIS A 9 -11.88 27.55 -13.49
C HIS A 9 -12.38 26.12 -13.69
N TYR A 10 -12.70 25.44 -12.59
CA TYR A 10 -13.24 24.09 -12.65
C TYR A 10 -14.76 24.12 -12.51
N ALA A 11 -15.46 23.28 -13.28
CA ALA A 11 -16.86 23.00 -13.04
C ALA A 11 -17.02 22.35 -11.65
N SER A 12 -18.07 22.75 -10.93
CA SER A 12 -18.41 22.10 -9.67
C SER A 12 -18.97 20.70 -9.95
N PRO A 13 -18.56 19.66 -9.21
CA PRO A 13 -19.23 18.36 -9.25
C PRO A 13 -20.52 18.34 -8.41
N ASP A 14 -20.77 19.38 -7.60
CA ASP A 14 -21.95 19.49 -6.74
C ASP A 14 -23.18 19.94 -7.55
N LEU A 15 -24.24 19.14 -7.52
CA LEU A 15 -25.49 19.41 -8.22
C LEU A 15 -26.39 20.44 -7.51
N SER A 16 -25.93 21.08 -6.43
CA SER A 16 -26.66 22.15 -5.75
C SER A 16 -26.90 23.38 -6.65
N MET A 17 -28.10 23.96 -6.51
CA MET A 17 -28.53 25.18 -7.21
C MET A 17 -27.99 26.47 -6.58
N ASP A 18 -27.31 26.38 -5.44
CA ASP A 18 -26.86 27.53 -4.64
C ASP A 18 -25.52 28.13 -5.13
N GLY A 19 -24.95 27.60 -6.21
CA GLY A 19 -23.63 27.97 -6.73
C GLY A 19 -23.65 29.01 -7.87
N VAL A 20 -22.59 29.84 -7.95
CA VAL A 20 -22.43 30.95 -8.92
C VAL A 20 -22.18 30.48 -10.37
N GLN A 21 -21.71 29.26 -10.60
CA GLN A 21 -21.47 28.74 -11.95
C GLN A 21 -22.70 27.97 -12.46
N PRO A 22 -23.10 28.08 -13.73
CA PRO A 22 -24.21 27.29 -14.30
C PRO A 22 -23.76 25.88 -14.75
N LEU A 23 -22.47 25.71 -15.06
CA LEU A 23 -21.93 24.45 -15.57
C LEU A 23 -21.49 23.50 -14.45
N ARG A 24 -21.81 22.22 -14.61
CA ARG A 24 -21.47 21.13 -13.69
C ARG A 24 -20.83 19.99 -14.44
N GLY A 25 -19.94 19.27 -13.77
CA GLY A 25 -19.39 18.06 -14.35
C GLY A 25 -18.13 17.54 -13.66
N ALA A 26 -17.82 16.29 -13.96
CA ALA A 26 -16.62 15.61 -13.48
C ALA A 26 -16.17 14.55 -14.48
N VAL A 27 -14.86 14.34 -14.57
CA VAL A 27 -14.28 13.15 -15.19
C VAL A 27 -14.22 12.06 -14.13
N GLN A 28 -14.78 10.90 -14.42
CA GLN A 28 -14.87 9.82 -13.46
C GLN A 28 -13.74 8.81 -13.62
N THR A 29 -13.43 8.46 -14.86
CA THR A 29 -12.49 7.39 -15.18
C THR A 29 -11.64 7.75 -16.40
N PHE A 30 -10.37 7.33 -16.36
CA PHE A 30 -9.49 7.21 -17.50
C PHE A 30 -9.16 5.72 -17.60
N GLU A 31 -9.82 5.00 -18.49
CA GLU A 31 -9.67 3.54 -18.58
C GLU A 31 -9.29 3.13 -20.01
N PRO A 32 -8.10 2.56 -20.25
CA PRO A 32 -7.57 2.38 -21.61
C PRO A 32 -8.41 1.56 -22.59
N LEU A 33 -9.21 0.61 -22.09
CA LEU A 33 -10.07 -0.27 -22.90
C LEU A 33 -11.49 0.27 -23.10
N VAL A 34 -11.91 1.22 -22.25
CA VAL A 34 -13.27 1.76 -22.24
C VAL A 34 -13.30 3.17 -22.80
N GLY A 35 -12.35 4.01 -22.40
CA GLY A 35 -12.28 5.41 -22.77
C GLY A 35 -12.05 6.35 -21.58
N ILE A 36 -12.30 7.63 -21.81
CA ILE A 36 -12.37 8.66 -20.77
C ILE A 36 -13.84 9.01 -20.59
N GLU A 37 -14.39 8.69 -19.42
CA GLU A 37 -15.83 8.84 -19.15
C GLU A 37 -16.09 9.82 -18.01
N GLY A 38 -17.25 10.47 -18.09
CA GLY A 38 -17.70 11.39 -17.07
C GLY A 38 -19.09 11.91 -17.35
N TRP A 39 -19.39 13.06 -16.78
CA TRP A 39 -20.62 13.77 -17.05
C TRP A 39 -20.40 15.28 -17.03
N ALA A 40 -21.19 16.00 -17.80
CA ALA A 40 -21.27 17.45 -17.78
C ALA A 40 -22.70 17.90 -18.14
N LEU A 41 -23.15 19.02 -17.57
CA LEU A 41 -24.44 19.62 -17.90
C LEU A 41 -24.46 21.11 -17.57
N SER A 42 -25.37 21.84 -18.21
CA SER A 42 -25.77 23.19 -17.80
C SER A 42 -27.01 23.10 -16.92
N LEU A 43 -26.97 23.69 -15.71
CA LEU A 43 -28.14 23.75 -14.83
C LEU A 43 -29.26 24.62 -15.40
N GLU A 44 -28.93 25.57 -16.29
CA GLU A 44 -29.90 26.42 -16.97
C GLU A 44 -30.66 25.66 -18.07
N ALA A 45 -30.03 24.66 -18.68
CA ALA A 45 -30.62 23.81 -19.71
C ALA A 45 -30.16 22.33 -19.57
N PRO A 46 -30.62 21.59 -18.54
CA PRO A 46 -30.11 20.24 -18.24
C PRO A 46 -30.47 19.17 -19.28
N GLY A 47 -31.41 19.48 -20.17
CA GLY A 47 -31.80 18.61 -21.29
C GLY A 47 -30.99 18.83 -22.56
N GLU A 48 -30.16 19.88 -22.63
CA GLU A 48 -29.33 20.17 -23.80
C GLU A 48 -27.95 19.50 -23.69
N PRO A 49 -27.44 18.92 -24.80
CA PRO A 49 -26.10 18.33 -24.81
C PRO A 49 -25.03 19.41 -24.65
N VAL A 50 -24.00 19.11 -23.86
CA VAL A 50 -22.82 19.95 -23.69
C VAL A 50 -21.69 19.38 -24.54
N GLU A 51 -21.08 20.23 -25.37
CA GLU A 51 -19.88 19.86 -26.13
C GLU A 51 -18.63 19.92 -25.24
N LEU A 52 -17.75 18.94 -25.40
CA LEU A 52 -16.58 18.74 -24.56
C LEU A 52 -15.32 18.58 -25.41
N GLU A 53 -14.24 19.17 -24.93
CA GLU A 53 -12.90 19.13 -25.50
C GLU A 53 -11.99 18.28 -24.61
N LEU A 54 -11.39 17.24 -25.17
CA LEU A 54 -10.21 16.63 -24.57
C LEU A 54 -9.02 17.51 -24.90
N THR A 55 -8.21 17.85 -23.91
CA THR A 55 -7.08 18.77 -24.02
C THR A 55 -5.77 18.08 -23.65
N VAL A 56 -4.68 18.46 -24.32
CA VAL A 56 -3.32 18.02 -24.03
C VAL A 56 -2.46 19.26 -23.83
N GLY A 57 -1.99 19.50 -22.60
CA GLY A 57 -1.24 20.71 -22.26
C GLY A 57 -2.04 22.01 -22.48
N GLY A 58 -3.37 21.93 -22.40
CA GLY A 58 -4.29 23.05 -22.65
C GLY A 58 -4.72 23.22 -24.11
N GLU A 59 -4.12 22.51 -25.07
CA GLU A 59 -4.54 22.51 -26.48
C GLU A 59 -5.62 21.47 -26.72
N THR A 60 -6.65 21.81 -27.49
CA THR A 60 -7.74 20.89 -27.87
C THR A 60 -7.21 19.76 -28.75
N PHE A 61 -7.52 18.52 -28.37
CA PHE A 61 -7.04 17.28 -28.99
C PHE A 61 -8.17 16.46 -29.62
N ALA A 62 -9.34 16.41 -28.99
CA ALA A 62 -10.52 15.73 -29.50
C ALA A 62 -11.80 16.37 -28.96
N PHE A 63 -12.94 16.09 -29.61
CA PHE A 63 -14.26 16.56 -29.21
C PHE A 63 -15.18 15.39 -28.91
N THR A 64 -16.13 15.59 -27.99
CA THR A 64 -17.27 14.70 -27.75
C THR A 64 -18.47 15.53 -27.29
N VAL A 65 -19.63 14.90 -27.15
CA VAL A 65 -20.85 15.53 -26.64
C VAL A 65 -21.44 14.71 -25.51
N THR A 66 -22.18 15.34 -24.61
CA THR A 66 -22.94 14.62 -23.59
C THR A 66 -24.22 14.07 -24.22
N GLU A 67 -24.31 12.75 -24.35
CA GLU A 67 -25.46 12.06 -24.96
C GLU A 67 -25.92 10.82 -24.18
N GLU A 68 -25.12 10.38 -23.21
CA GLU A 68 -25.39 9.19 -22.41
C GLU A 68 -26.27 9.52 -21.19
N ARG A 69 -27.18 8.61 -20.84
CA ARG A 69 -28.07 8.75 -19.67
C ARG A 69 -27.32 8.46 -18.37
N ARG A 70 -27.62 9.21 -17.32
CA ARG A 70 -27.00 9.07 -15.99
C ARG A 70 -28.09 9.02 -14.92
N PRO A 71 -28.68 7.84 -14.65
CA PRO A 71 -29.85 7.69 -13.79
C PRO A 71 -29.67 8.25 -12.37
N GLU A 72 -28.45 8.25 -11.85
CA GLU A 72 -28.09 8.84 -10.56
C GLU A 72 -28.14 10.37 -10.55
N ILE A 73 -27.77 11.01 -11.67
CA ILE A 73 -27.85 12.47 -11.84
C ILE A 73 -29.29 12.88 -12.12
N ASP A 74 -29.99 12.11 -12.95
CA ASP A 74 -31.43 12.30 -13.23
C ASP A 74 -32.24 12.29 -11.94
N ARG A 75 -31.93 11.36 -11.02
CA ARG A 75 -32.60 11.25 -9.71
C ARG A 75 -32.27 12.43 -8.79
N ALA A 76 -31.04 12.95 -8.84
CA ALA A 76 -30.63 14.10 -8.04
C ALA A 76 -31.28 15.41 -8.54
N LEU A 77 -31.45 15.57 -9.85
CA LEU A 77 -32.07 16.75 -10.46
C LEU A 77 -33.61 16.65 -10.57
N GLY A 78 -34.18 15.46 -10.41
CA GLY A 78 -35.62 15.22 -10.53
C GLY A 78 -36.15 15.27 -11.96
N GLN A 79 -35.29 15.17 -12.98
CA GLN A 79 -35.65 15.20 -14.40
C GLN A 79 -34.68 14.34 -15.23
N GLU A 80 -35.13 13.82 -16.38
CA GLU A 80 -34.25 13.05 -17.28
C GLU A 80 -33.24 13.97 -17.98
N THR A 81 -31.96 13.60 -17.95
CA THR A 81 -30.86 14.31 -18.61
C THR A 81 -30.06 13.36 -19.53
N ARG A 82 -29.26 13.95 -20.43
CA ARG A 82 -28.27 13.24 -21.25
C ARG A 82 -26.88 13.79 -20.99
N CYS A 83 -26.50 13.84 -19.72
CA CYS A 83 -25.30 14.51 -19.27
C CYS A 83 -24.03 13.65 -19.29
N GLY A 84 -24.12 12.35 -19.58
CA GLY A 84 -22.97 11.46 -19.66
C GLY A 84 -22.19 11.65 -20.96
N PHE A 85 -20.86 11.63 -20.88
CA PHE A 85 -19.98 11.68 -22.05
C PHE A 85 -18.94 10.57 -22.00
N ARG A 86 -18.43 10.23 -23.19
CA ARG A 86 -17.29 9.35 -23.36
C ARG A 86 -16.41 9.81 -24.51
N PHE A 87 -15.11 9.78 -24.29
CA PHE A 87 -14.11 9.70 -25.34
C PHE A 87 -13.71 8.24 -25.50
N GLY A 88 -13.88 7.66 -26.69
CA GLY A 88 -13.63 6.24 -26.94
C GLY A 88 -12.18 5.80 -26.68
N PRO A 89 -11.93 4.47 -26.59
CA PRO A 89 -10.61 3.93 -26.31
C PRO A 89 -9.58 4.22 -27.42
N ASP A 90 -10.04 4.59 -28.62
CA ASP A 90 -9.19 5.02 -29.74
C ASP A 90 -8.35 6.27 -29.40
N ILE A 91 -8.80 7.10 -28.45
CA ILE A 91 -8.05 8.27 -27.98
C ILE A 91 -6.69 7.91 -27.44
N PHE A 92 -6.55 6.80 -26.72
CA PHE A 92 -5.26 6.37 -26.16
C PHE A 92 -4.26 6.00 -27.26
N GLY A 93 -4.73 5.33 -28.31
CA GLY A 93 -3.92 5.06 -29.50
C GLY A 93 -3.51 6.34 -30.24
N ARG A 94 -4.36 7.38 -30.24
CA ARG A 94 -4.04 8.70 -30.79
C ARG A 94 -3.03 9.46 -29.92
N LEU A 95 -3.16 9.40 -28.60
CA LEU A 95 -2.21 9.97 -27.64
C LEU A 95 -0.82 9.32 -27.79
N ALA A 96 -0.77 8.01 -28.00
CA ALA A 96 0.48 7.27 -28.23
C ALA A 96 1.23 7.69 -29.51
N ARG A 97 0.54 8.30 -30.48
CA ARG A 97 1.13 8.84 -31.72
C ARG A 97 1.69 10.25 -31.56
N LEU A 98 1.45 10.91 -30.42
CA LEU A 98 2.04 12.22 -30.15
C LEU A 98 3.57 12.09 -30.03
N SER A 99 4.26 13.17 -30.42
CA SER A 99 5.71 13.29 -30.28
C SER A 99 6.17 13.12 -28.83
N ALA A 100 7.35 12.51 -28.63
CA ALA A 100 7.87 12.18 -27.29
C ALA A 100 7.95 13.39 -26.34
N HIS A 101 8.17 14.61 -26.84
CA HIS A 101 8.21 15.83 -26.03
C HIS A 101 6.84 16.23 -25.44
N ARG A 102 5.72 15.67 -25.92
CA ARG A 102 4.38 15.91 -25.38
C ARG A 102 3.99 14.94 -24.25
N ARG A 103 4.82 13.93 -23.95
CA ARG A 103 4.60 12.98 -22.85
C ARG A 103 4.32 13.64 -21.49
N PRO A 104 5.03 14.69 -21.03
CA PRO A 104 4.78 15.27 -19.72
C PRO A 104 3.55 16.19 -19.69
N PHE A 105 2.86 16.42 -20.81
CA PHE A 105 1.71 17.33 -20.82
C PHE A 105 0.47 16.69 -20.18
N PRO A 106 -0.29 17.44 -19.37
CA PRO A 106 -1.49 16.94 -18.73
C PRO A 106 -2.61 16.72 -19.75
N VAL A 107 -3.41 15.69 -19.52
CA VAL A 107 -4.61 15.37 -20.28
C VAL A 107 -5.84 15.71 -19.44
N GLY A 108 -6.68 16.62 -19.92
CA GLY A 108 -7.86 17.08 -19.20
C GLY A 108 -9.08 17.24 -20.10
N VAL A 109 -10.27 17.30 -19.52
CA VAL A 109 -11.52 17.56 -20.25
C VAL A 109 -12.02 18.96 -19.91
N ARG A 110 -12.43 19.72 -20.92
CA ARG A 110 -12.94 21.10 -20.80
C ARG A 110 -14.25 21.23 -21.56
N ILE A 111 -15.13 22.12 -21.14
CA ILE A 111 -16.37 22.44 -21.87
C ILE A 111 -16.01 23.30 -23.09
N ALA A 112 -16.42 22.87 -24.28
CA ALA A 112 -16.06 23.51 -25.53
C ALA A 112 -16.51 24.98 -25.57
N GLY A 113 -15.67 25.84 -26.13
CA GLY A 113 -15.95 27.29 -26.17
C GLY A 113 -15.89 28.00 -24.81
N SER A 114 -15.38 27.35 -23.76
CA SER A 114 -15.19 27.93 -22.42
C SER A 114 -13.83 27.60 -21.81
N ASP A 115 -13.44 28.31 -20.74
CA ASP A 115 -12.26 27.98 -19.93
C ASP A 115 -12.56 27.03 -18.76
N VAL A 116 -13.74 26.39 -18.76
CA VAL A 116 -14.21 25.57 -17.63
C VAL A 116 -13.77 24.11 -17.78
N SER A 117 -12.80 23.69 -16.97
CA SER A 117 -12.31 22.31 -16.94
C SER A 117 -13.12 21.41 -16.00
N LEU A 118 -13.24 20.13 -16.33
CA LEU A 118 -13.84 19.12 -15.48
C LEU A 118 -12.78 18.52 -14.54
N ARG A 119 -13.14 18.31 -13.27
CA ARG A 119 -12.23 17.69 -12.29
C ARG A 119 -12.23 16.17 -12.42
N PRO A 120 -11.04 15.51 -12.35
CA PRO A 120 -10.97 14.07 -12.21
C PRO A 120 -11.43 13.63 -10.81
N ALA A 121 -12.04 12.46 -10.71
CA ALA A 121 -12.54 11.90 -9.45
C ALA A 121 -11.42 11.53 -8.46
N ARG A 122 -10.19 11.31 -8.93
CA ARG A 122 -9.02 10.98 -8.11
C ARG A 122 -7.78 11.73 -8.61
N GLY A 123 -7.15 12.52 -7.73
CA GLY A 123 -5.81 13.09 -7.97
C GLY A 123 -5.72 14.28 -8.93
N GLY A 124 -4.51 14.54 -9.44
CA GLY A 124 -4.23 15.53 -10.49
C GLY A 124 -4.53 15.00 -11.89
N LEU A 125 -4.42 15.86 -12.91
CA LEU A 125 -4.60 15.43 -14.31
C LEU A 125 -3.46 14.46 -14.71
N PRO A 126 -3.76 13.29 -15.29
CA PRO A 126 -2.73 12.37 -15.76
C PRO A 126 -1.96 12.97 -16.93
N SER A 127 -0.69 12.63 -17.10
CA SER A 127 0.08 13.05 -18.27
C SER A 127 -0.19 12.14 -19.48
N VAL A 128 0.15 12.62 -20.69
CA VAL A 128 0.13 11.78 -21.90
C VAL A 128 0.99 10.52 -21.70
N GLY A 129 2.13 10.64 -21.03
CA GLY A 129 3.02 9.53 -20.73
C GLY A 129 2.33 8.46 -19.89
N ASP A 130 1.68 8.87 -18.79
CA ASP A 130 0.98 7.96 -17.88
C ASP A 130 -0.13 7.19 -18.61
N LEU A 131 -0.98 7.90 -19.37
CA LEU A 131 -2.09 7.27 -20.10
C LEU A 131 -1.61 6.34 -21.21
N VAL A 132 -0.50 6.69 -21.89
CA VAL A 132 0.08 5.84 -22.95
C VAL A 132 0.75 4.61 -22.36
N GLU A 133 1.42 4.73 -21.22
CA GLU A 133 2.02 3.59 -20.51
C GLU A 133 0.95 2.64 -20.00
N GLU A 134 -0.11 3.16 -19.38
CA GLU A 134 -1.26 2.38 -18.91
C GLU A 134 -1.97 1.67 -20.06
N TRP A 135 -2.17 2.36 -21.19
CA TRP A 135 -2.71 1.76 -22.41
C TRP A 135 -1.79 0.72 -23.04
N GLN A 136 -0.48 0.98 -23.10
CA GLN A 136 0.49 0.00 -23.60
C GLN A 136 0.52 -1.24 -22.71
N SER A 137 0.48 -1.07 -21.39
CA SER A 137 0.37 -2.19 -20.44
C SER A 137 -0.93 -2.98 -20.66
N ALA A 138 -2.07 -2.30 -20.81
CA ALA A 138 -3.35 -2.94 -21.07
C ALA A 138 -3.41 -3.64 -22.44
N VAL A 139 -2.85 -3.04 -23.50
CA VAL A 139 -2.84 -3.60 -24.86
C VAL A 139 -1.80 -4.69 -25.03
N LEU A 140 -0.61 -4.58 -24.41
CA LEU A 140 0.38 -5.66 -24.39
C LEU A 140 -0.09 -6.81 -23.51
N GLY A 141 -0.82 -6.52 -22.42
CA GLY A 141 -1.53 -7.52 -21.62
C GLY A 141 -2.69 -8.18 -22.38
N ALA A 142 -3.41 -7.42 -23.22
CA ALA A 142 -4.47 -7.95 -24.09
C ALA A 142 -3.92 -8.63 -25.37
N GLY A 143 -2.67 -8.36 -25.73
CA GLY A 143 -1.96 -8.90 -26.90
C GLY A 143 -1.36 -10.28 -26.67
N ALA A 144 -1.38 -10.78 -25.43
CA ALA A 144 -1.35 -12.21 -25.18
C ALA A 144 -2.77 -12.73 -25.40
N PRO A 145 -3.05 -13.53 -26.46
CA PRO A 145 -4.30 -14.26 -26.54
C PRO A 145 -4.21 -15.38 -25.51
N SER A 146 -4.38 -15.04 -24.24
CA SER A 146 -5.07 -15.96 -23.37
C SER A 146 -6.52 -15.83 -23.80
N GLU A 147 -6.99 -16.76 -24.63
CA GLU A 147 -8.37 -17.17 -24.51
C GLU A 147 -8.52 -17.67 -23.06
N HIS A 148 -8.68 -16.77 -22.09
CA HIS A 148 -9.32 -17.11 -20.84
C HIS A 148 -10.74 -17.47 -21.24
N LYS A 149 -10.93 -18.73 -21.65
CA LYS A 149 -12.25 -19.35 -21.73
C LYS A 149 -12.88 -19.03 -20.40
N MET A 150 -13.84 -18.08 -20.39
CA MET A 150 -14.51 -17.67 -19.15
C MET A 150 -14.80 -18.91 -18.34
N GLY A 151 -14.22 -18.97 -17.14
CA GLY A 151 -14.35 -20.13 -16.27
C GLY A 151 -15.83 -20.40 -16.02
N ARG A 152 -16.18 -21.64 -15.68
CA ARG A 152 -17.59 -21.97 -15.37
C ARG A 152 -18.16 -21.08 -14.26
N GLY A 153 -17.33 -20.66 -13.30
CA GLY A 153 -17.67 -19.71 -12.25
C GLY A 153 -17.96 -18.30 -12.78
N ASP A 154 -17.12 -17.77 -13.68
CA ASP A 154 -17.33 -16.44 -14.28
C ASP A 154 -18.59 -16.40 -15.14
N ARG A 155 -18.89 -17.49 -15.86
CA ARG A 155 -20.15 -17.64 -16.59
C ARG A 155 -21.35 -17.65 -15.66
N LEU A 156 -21.24 -18.33 -14.51
CA LEU A 156 -22.28 -18.31 -13.49
C LEU A 156 -22.46 -16.90 -12.92
N LEU A 157 -21.38 -16.16 -12.65
CA LEU A 157 -21.47 -14.76 -12.19
C LEU A 157 -22.14 -13.84 -13.19
N ALA A 158 -21.72 -13.89 -14.46
CA ALA A 158 -22.34 -13.12 -15.52
C ALA A 158 -23.84 -13.45 -15.63
N ARG A 159 -24.21 -14.73 -15.46
CA ARG A 159 -25.60 -15.17 -15.45
C ARG A 159 -26.36 -14.65 -14.23
N LEU A 160 -25.79 -14.69 -13.02
CA LEU A 160 -26.41 -14.14 -11.82
C LEU A 160 -26.61 -12.62 -11.94
N ALA A 161 -25.63 -11.89 -12.47
CA ALA A 161 -25.75 -10.46 -12.72
C ALA A 161 -26.86 -10.15 -13.74
N ALA A 162 -26.97 -10.95 -14.81
CA ALA A 162 -28.07 -10.82 -15.77
C ALA A 162 -29.45 -11.11 -15.13
N LEU A 163 -29.54 -12.13 -14.26
CA LEU A 163 -30.76 -12.44 -13.50
C LEU A 163 -31.10 -11.31 -12.50
N ARG A 164 -30.09 -10.70 -11.87
CA ARG A 164 -30.28 -9.52 -11.02
C ARG A 164 -30.85 -8.34 -11.81
N GLY A 165 -30.33 -8.09 -13.01
CA GLY A 165 -30.86 -7.08 -13.92
C GLY A 165 -32.33 -7.34 -14.31
N GLN A 166 -32.71 -8.61 -14.53
CA GLN A 166 -34.11 -8.99 -14.76
C GLN A 166 -34.99 -8.80 -13.51
N ALA A 167 -34.43 -8.98 -12.32
CA ALA A 167 -35.11 -8.81 -11.04
C ALA A 167 -35.37 -7.34 -10.65
N GLU A 168 -34.81 -6.35 -11.36
CA GLU A 168 -35.07 -4.93 -11.08
C GLU A 168 -36.59 -4.62 -11.10
N ALA A 169 -37.34 -5.23 -12.03
CA ALA A 169 -38.79 -5.06 -12.09
C ALA A 169 -39.54 -5.56 -10.82
N LEU A 170 -38.95 -6.46 -10.04
CA LEU A 170 -39.53 -6.95 -8.78
C LEU A 170 -39.41 -5.92 -7.65
N ARG A 171 -38.51 -4.93 -7.78
CA ARG A 171 -38.32 -3.87 -6.80
C ARG A 171 -39.58 -3.03 -6.61
N ASP A 172 -40.24 -2.69 -7.70
CA ASP A 172 -41.43 -1.84 -7.70
C ASP A 172 -42.72 -2.65 -7.56
N ARG A 173 -42.69 -3.95 -7.91
CA ARG A 173 -43.86 -4.83 -7.84
C ARG A 173 -44.26 -5.13 -6.39
N PRO A 174 -45.54 -5.00 -5.98
CA PRO A 174 -45.97 -5.44 -4.66
C PRO A 174 -45.84 -6.96 -4.53
N LEU A 175 -45.00 -7.41 -3.60
CA LEU A 175 -44.78 -8.82 -3.28
C LEU A 175 -45.48 -9.14 -1.96
N ARG A 176 -46.31 -10.19 -1.95
CA ARG A 176 -47.05 -10.64 -0.76
C ARG A 176 -46.82 -12.13 -0.55
N PRO A 177 -46.58 -12.58 0.70
CA PRO A 177 -46.42 -14.00 0.97
C PRO A 177 -47.80 -14.65 0.95
N LEU A 178 -48.05 -15.51 -0.04
CA LEU A 178 -49.23 -16.37 -0.11
C LEU A 178 -48.85 -17.78 0.33
N SER A 179 -49.65 -18.44 1.17
CA SER A 179 -49.35 -19.77 1.73
C SER A 179 -49.02 -20.82 0.67
N ASP A 180 -49.71 -20.76 -0.46
CA ASP A 180 -49.59 -21.73 -1.56
C ASP A 180 -48.26 -21.59 -2.33
N HIS A 181 -47.54 -20.51 -2.06
CA HIS A 181 -46.29 -20.14 -2.71
C HIS A 181 -45.07 -20.22 -1.79
N ASP A 182 -45.26 -20.69 -0.55
CA ASP A 182 -44.15 -21.04 0.34
C ASP A 182 -43.46 -22.29 -0.20
N VAL A 183 -42.19 -22.14 -0.59
CA VAL A 183 -41.39 -23.24 -1.16
C VAL A 183 -40.28 -23.69 -0.23
N GLY A 184 -40.08 -23.06 0.94
CA GLY A 184 -39.04 -23.49 1.86
C GLY A 184 -38.52 -22.42 2.80
N GLN A 185 -37.41 -22.76 3.48
CA GLN A 185 -36.78 -21.93 4.50
C GLN A 185 -35.27 -21.87 4.32
N ILE A 186 -34.70 -20.71 4.61
CA ILE A 186 -33.26 -20.46 4.69
C ILE A 186 -32.84 -20.68 6.15
N ASP A 187 -32.05 -21.73 6.37
CA ASP A 187 -31.52 -22.12 7.67
C ASP A 187 -30.28 -21.28 8.04
N ALA A 188 -29.51 -20.88 7.03
CA ALA A 188 -28.27 -20.14 7.25
C ALA A 188 -27.85 -19.30 6.03
N VAL A 189 -27.06 -18.25 6.26
CA VAL A 189 -26.46 -17.42 5.21
C VAL A 189 -24.98 -17.17 5.47
N HIS A 190 -24.22 -16.94 4.41
CA HIS A 190 -22.80 -16.58 4.46
C HIS A 190 -22.51 -15.43 3.46
N PRO A 191 -22.17 -14.22 3.94
CA PRO A 191 -21.75 -13.12 3.07
C PRO A 191 -20.31 -13.36 2.60
N ALA A 192 -20.11 -13.63 1.31
CA ALA A 192 -18.80 -13.99 0.76
C ALA A 192 -18.03 -12.79 0.18
N SER A 193 -18.72 -11.90 -0.54
CA SER A 193 -18.16 -10.66 -1.10
C SER A 193 -19.21 -9.56 -1.10
N GLU A 194 -18.85 -8.33 -1.50
CA GLU A 194 -19.77 -7.17 -1.45
C GLU A 194 -21.10 -7.39 -2.17
N SER A 195 -21.12 -8.23 -3.22
CA SER A 195 -22.35 -8.56 -3.94
C SER A 195 -22.76 -10.02 -3.85
N GLN A 196 -22.02 -10.89 -3.15
CA GLN A 196 -22.32 -12.33 -3.09
C GLN A 196 -22.76 -12.78 -1.71
N VAL A 197 -23.98 -13.32 -1.64
CA VAL A 197 -24.52 -13.96 -0.44
C VAL A 197 -24.81 -15.42 -0.74
N TRP A 198 -24.21 -16.31 0.03
CA TRP A 198 -24.52 -17.73 0.00
C TRP A 198 -25.63 -18.04 0.99
N ILE A 199 -26.52 -18.93 0.61
CA ILE A 199 -27.66 -19.34 1.42
C ILE A 199 -27.72 -20.86 1.52
N VAL A 200 -28.12 -21.39 2.67
CA VAL A 200 -28.29 -22.82 2.92
C VAL A 200 -29.65 -23.03 3.55
N GLY A 201 -30.39 -24.05 3.10
CA GLY A 201 -31.72 -24.28 3.62
C GLY A 201 -32.37 -25.57 3.14
N SER A 202 -33.69 -25.58 3.22
CA SER A 202 -34.55 -26.65 2.72
C SER A 202 -35.65 -26.08 1.84
N MET A 203 -36.02 -26.82 0.80
CA MET A 203 -37.07 -26.40 -0.15
C MET A 203 -37.85 -27.59 -0.71
N LYS A 204 -39.01 -27.32 -1.30
CA LYS A 204 -39.79 -28.31 -2.06
C LYS A 204 -39.06 -28.71 -3.34
N ARG A 205 -39.22 -29.96 -3.77
CA ARG A 205 -38.67 -30.46 -5.05
C ARG A 205 -39.30 -29.75 -6.26
N GLY A 206 -38.57 -29.76 -7.37
CA GLY A 206 -39.08 -29.32 -8.68
C GLY A 206 -39.02 -27.82 -8.94
N ILE A 207 -38.39 -27.06 -8.04
CA ILE A 207 -38.05 -25.67 -8.29
C ILE A 207 -36.82 -25.63 -9.21
N GLU A 208 -36.83 -24.72 -10.19
CA GLU A 208 -35.71 -24.52 -11.12
C GLU A 208 -34.41 -24.18 -10.38
N PRO A 209 -33.23 -24.38 -10.98
CA PRO A 209 -31.98 -24.07 -10.30
C PRO A 209 -31.64 -22.57 -10.35
N ASP A 210 -32.06 -21.81 -11.37
CA ASP A 210 -31.64 -20.41 -11.53
C ASP A 210 -32.82 -19.50 -11.89
N PHE A 211 -32.95 -18.36 -11.22
CA PHE A 211 -34.00 -17.38 -11.52
C PHE A 211 -33.68 -15.97 -11.01
N PRO A 212 -34.38 -14.95 -11.53
CA PRO A 212 -34.42 -13.66 -10.87
C PRO A 212 -35.14 -13.81 -9.51
N ALA A 213 -34.69 -13.04 -8.53
CA ALA A 213 -35.21 -13.04 -7.18
C ALA A 213 -35.20 -11.63 -6.57
N ALA A 214 -35.95 -11.44 -5.49
CA ALA A 214 -35.90 -10.22 -4.70
C ALA A 214 -35.84 -10.57 -3.21
N VAL A 215 -34.82 -10.08 -2.51
CA VAL A 215 -34.78 -10.15 -1.05
C VAL A 215 -35.60 -9.02 -0.49
N VAL A 216 -36.55 -9.34 0.39
CA VAL A 216 -37.37 -8.35 1.09
C VAL A 216 -36.95 -8.34 2.55
N ASP A 217 -36.15 -7.35 2.90
CA ASP A 217 -35.65 -7.05 4.25
C ASP A 217 -35.86 -5.56 4.54
N ARG A 218 -37.10 -5.19 4.92
CA ARG A 218 -37.61 -3.79 5.05
C ARG A 218 -37.61 -2.98 3.75
N GLN A 219 -36.70 -3.28 2.83
CA GLN A 219 -36.61 -2.80 1.46
C GLN A 219 -36.41 -4.00 0.52
N LYS A 220 -36.62 -3.79 -0.78
CA LYS A 220 -36.44 -4.85 -1.79
C LYS A 220 -35.08 -4.73 -2.46
N PHE A 221 -34.34 -5.82 -2.47
CA PHE A 221 -33.04 -5.95 -3.13
C PHE A 221 -33.16 -6.91 -4.32
N PRO A 222 -33.10 -6.41 -5.56
CA PRO A 222 -32.99 -7.24 -6.76
C PRO A 222 -31.82 -8.19 -6.64
N SER A 223 -32.03 -9.44 -7.03
CA SER A 223 -31.04 -10.50 -6.87
C SER A 223 -31.09 -11.50 -8.02
N GLY A 224 -29.95 -12.02 -8.45
CA GLY A 224 -29.89 -13.23 -9.26
C GLY A 224 -29.48 -14.40 -8.37
N ILE A 225 -30.17 -15.53 -8.46
CA ILE A 225 -29.92 -16.69 -7.59
C ILE A 225 -29.71 -17.95 -8.41
N ALA A 226 -28.76 -18.78 -7.97
CA ALA A 226 -28.54 -20.15 -8.44
C ALA A 226 -28.54 -21.10 -7.24
N LEU A 227 -29.20 -22.25 -7.38
CA LEU A 227 -29.44 -23.25 -6.35
C LEU A 227 -28.89 -24.62 -6.77
N LEU A 228 -28.17 -25.26 -5.86
CA LEU A 228 -27.80 -26.66 -5.90
C LEU A 228 -28.65 -27.42 -4.89
N GLN A 229 -29.50 -28.32 -5.39
CA GLN A 229 -30.37 -29.17 -4.56
C GLN A 229 -29.68 -30.49 -4.23
N TYR A 230 -29.84 -30.98 -3.00
CA TYR A 230 -29.25 -32.24 -2.54
C TYR A 230 -30.14 -32.99 -1.55
N GLU A 231 -29.95 -34.30 -1.45
CA GLU A 231 -30.69 -35.14 -0.51
C GLU A 231 -30.23 -34.92 0.94
N ARG A 232 -31.20 -34.72 1.83
CA ARG A 232 -30.97 -34.55 3.28
C ARG A 232 -31.79 -35.58 4.03
N ALA A 233 -31.14 -36.38 4.86
CA ALA A 233 -31.77 -37.49 5.57
C ALA A 233 -32.83 -37.04 6.61
N ASP A 234 -32.74 -35.79 7.07
CA ASP A 234 -33.66 -35.19 8.03
C ASP A 234 -34.93 -34.59 7.39
N LEU A 235 -34.99 -34.50 6.06
CA LEU A 235 -36.13 -33.93 5.34
C LEU A 235 -37.09 -35.00 4.80
N ALA A 236 -38.37 -34.64 4.69
CA ALA A 236 -39.37 -35.48 4.04
C ALA A 236 -39.06 -35.66 2.55
N THR A 237 -39.56 -36.74 1.93
CA THR A 237 -39.30 -37.09 0.53
C THR A 237 -39.77 -36.03 -0.48
N SER A 238 -40.71 -35.16 -0.11
CA SER A 238 -41.18 -34.03 -0.92
C SER A 238 -40.26 -32.79 -0.87
N SER A 239 -39.26 -32.81 0.00
CA SER A 239 -38.31 -31.71 0.24
C SER A 239 -36.87 -32.15 -0.02
N VAL A 240 -36.02 -31.16 -0.28
CA VAL A 240 -34.59 -31.31 -0.51
C VAL A 240 -33.84 -30.23 0.25
N GLY A 241 -32.58 -30.53 0.60
CA GLY A 241 -31.65 -29.49 1.00
C GLY A 241 -31.25 -28.65 -0.20
N PHE A 242 -30.86 -27.41 0.03
CA PHE A 242 -30.23 -26.61 -1.01
C PHE A 242 -29.07 -25.78 -0.48
N ILE A 243 -28.14 -25.50 -1.40
CA ILE A 243 -27.16 -24.43 -1.25
C ILE A 243 -27.33 -23.49 -2.43
N GLY A 244 -27.50 -22.22 -2.13
CA GLY A 244 -27.68 -21.17 -3.12
C GLY A 244 -26.56 -20.14 -3.07
N VAL A 245 -26.32 -19.51 -4.21
CA VAL A 245 -25.56 -18.26 -4.29
C VAL A 245 -26.43 -17.18 -4.90
N MET A 246 -26.40 -15.99 -4.31
CA MET A 246 -27.09 -14.80 -4.77
C MET A 246 -26.09 -13.71 -5.12
N ASP A 247 -26.25 -13.09 -6.29
CA ASP A 247 -25.70 -11.77 -6.60
C ASP A 247 -26.72 -10.70 -6.22
N THR A 248 -26.43 -9.90 -5.19
CA THR A 248 -27.36 -8.97 -4.55
C THR A 248 -26.64 -7.84 -3.83
N ALA A 249 -27.27 -6.67 -3.70
CA ALA A 249 -26.80 -5.58 -2.84
C ALA A 249 -27.29 -5.73 -1.37
N TRP A 250 -28.01 -6.81 -1.05
CA TRP A 250 -28.44 -7.09 0.31
C TRP A 250 -27.26 -7.50 1.18
N ALA A 251 -26.98 -6.72 2.23
CA ALA A 251 -26.02 -7.05 3.27
C ALA A 251 -26.77 -7.70 4.45
N PRO A 252 -26.61 -9.01 4.69
CA PRO A 252 -27.31 -9.71 5.78
C PRO A 252 -26.96 -9.08 7.14
N PRO A 253 -27.95 -8.72 7.98
CA PRO A 253 -27.67 -8.18 9.31
C PRO A 253 -27.08 -9.25 10.24
N LEU A 254 -26.30 -8.82 11.24
CA LEU A 254 -25.74 -9.72 12.27
C LEU A 254 -26.82 -10.49 13.03
N ALA A 255 -27.99 -9.87 13.23
CA ALA A 255 -29.17 -10.49 13.81
C ALA A 255 -30.30 -10.50 12.78
N MET A 256 -30.65 -11.69 12.31
CA MET A 256 -31.70 -11.89 11.31
C MET A 256 -33.07 -11.56 11.89
N LYS A 257 -33.92 -10.96 11.05
CA LYS A 257 -35.33 -10.71 11.32
C LYS A 257 -36.17 -11.47 10.32
N ASP A 258 -37.47 -11.53 10.55
CA ASP A 258 -38.39 -12.16 9.60
C ASP A 258 -38.33 -11.43 8.25
N GLY A 259 -38.11 -12.22 7.21
CA GLY A 259 -38.07 -11.72 5.86
C GLY A 259 -38.21 -12.85 4.84
N PHE A 260 -38.19 -12.44 3.57
CA PHE A 260 -38.51 -13.34 2.46
C PHE A 260 -37.53 -13.15 1.32
N VAL A 261 -37.21 -14.24 0.64
CA VAL A 261 -36.57 -14.21 -0.69
C VAL A 261 -37.59 -14.69 -1.69
N TYR A 262 -38.13 -13.78 -2.49
CA TYR A 262 -39.08 -14.10 -3.54
C TYR A 262 -38.35 -14.59 -4.78
N LEU A 263 -38.83 -15.67 -5.38
CA LEU A 263 -38.19 -16.39 -6.48
C LEU A 263 -39.07 -16.38 -7.73
N GLY A 264 -38.42 -16.42 -8.89
CA GLY A 264 -39.06 -16.51 -10.20
C GLY A 264 -39.30 -15.15 -10.84
N ARG A 265 -39.57 -15.14 -12.15
CA ARG A 265 -39.74 -13.91 -12.96
C ARG A 265 -40.81 -12.95 -12.43
N GLN A 266 -41.78 -13.45 -11.69
CA GLN A 266 -42.85 -12.62 -11.10
C GLN A 266 -42.78 -12.56 -9.57
N GLY A 267 -41.75 -13.14 -8.95
CA GLY A 267 -41.67 -13.29 -7.49
C GLY A 267 -42.80 -14.15 -6.95
N GLN A 268 -43.21 -15.17 -7.70
CA GLN A 268 -44.39 -15.96 -7.36
C GLN A 268 -44.14 -16.97 -6.24
N TYR A 269 -42.91 -17.42 -6.01
CA TYR A 269 -42.55 -18.32 -4.91
C TYR A 269 -41.75 -17.56 -3.85
N HIS A 270 -41.69 -18.06 -2.62
CA HIS A 270 -40.83 -17.45 -1.61
C HIS A 270 -40.17 -18.48 -0.68
N LEU A 271 -38.94 -18.15 -0.29
CA LEU A 271 -38.22 -18.76 0.83
C LEU A 271 -38.31 -17.84 2.04
N ARG A 272 -38.47 -18.42 3.22
CA ARG A 272 -38.54 -17.69 4.49
C ARG A 272 -37.18 -17.66 5.17
N TYR A 273 -36.83 -16.53 5.76
CA TYR A 273 -35.76 -16.47 6.77
C TYR A 273 -36.26 -15.69 7.99
N GLY A 274 -35.61 -15.89 9.13
CA GLY A 274 -36.08 -15.30 10.38
C GLY A 274 -35.02 -15.33 11.48
N PRO A 275 -35.40 -15.09 12.74
CA PRO A 275 -34.48 -15.07 13.88
C PRO A 275 -33.67 -16.36 14.07
N GLN A 276 -34.13 -17.49 13.52
CA GLN A 276 -33.45 -18.78 13.57
C GLN A 276 -32.39 -18.95 12.45
N THR A 277 -32.40 -18.08 11.45
CA THR A 277 -31.44 -18.12 10.33
C THR A 277 -30.06 -17.70 10.82
N ARG A 278 -29.09 -18.61 10.72
CA ARG A 278 -27.74 -18.41 11.25
C ARG A 278 -26.85 -17.68 10.26
N LEU A 279 -26.05 -16.74 10.74
CA LEU A 279 -24.93 -16.19 9.97
C LEU A 279 -23.71 -17.11 10.11
N LEU A 280 -23.34 -17.80 9.04
CA LEU A 280 -22.22 -18.75 9.05
C LEU A 280 -20.88 -18.04 8.87
N ARG A 281 -19.91 -18.46 9.68
CA ARG A 281 -18.48 -18.23 9.40
C ARG A 281 -18.04 -19.10 8.23
N ALA A 282 -16.94 -18.72 7.58
CA ALA A 282 -16.40 -19.39 6.40
C ALA A 282 -16.28 -20.92 6.60
N ASP A 283 -15.65 -21.37 7.69
CA ASP A 283 -15.43 -22.80 7.95
C ASP A 283 -16.73 -23.62 8.05
N ALA A 284 -17.76 -23.05 8.72
CA ALA A 284 -19.06 -23.71 8.86
C ALA A 284 -19.83 -23.74 7.54
N PHE A 285 -19.71 -22.69 6.73
CA PHE A 285 -20.27 -22.67 5.38
C PHE A 285 -19.57 -23.69 4.46
N LEU A 286 -18.24 -23.75 4.46
CA LEU A 286 -17.48 -24.69 3.65
C LEU A 286 -17.77 -26.14 4.03
N ALA A 287 -17.99 -26.43 5.32
CA ALA A 287 -18.44 -27.75 5.77
C ALA A 287 -19.83 -28.10 5.22
N ALA A 288 -20.77 -27.15 5.21
CA ALA A 288 -22.09 -27.35 4.61
C ALA A 288 -21.98 -27.54 3.08
N PHE A 289 -21.15 -26.75 2.41
CA PHE A 289 -20.89 -26.87 0.97
C PHE A 289 -20.32 -28.23 0.59
N GLY A 290 -19.33 -28.73 1.34
CA GLY A 290 -18.74 -30.04 1.10
C GLY A 290 -19.75 -31.20 1.20
N GLN A 291 -20.79 -31.08 2.03
CA GLN A 291 -21.87 -32.08 2.10
C GLN A 291 -22.75 -32.09 0.84
N ALA A 292 -22.95 -30.94 0.20
CA ALA A 292 -23.78 -30.82 -1.01
C ALA A 292 -23.01 -31.09 -2.31
N GLN A 293 -21.68 -30.89 -2.34
CA GLN A 293 -20.85 -31.00 -3.54
C GLN A 293 -20.67 -32.44 -4.05
N ALA A 294 -21.01 -33.46 -3.27
CA ALA A 294 -20.87 -34.87 -3.66
C ALA A 294 -21.77 -35.31 -4.83
N LEU A 295 -22.55 -34.39 -5.43
CA LEU A 295 -23.47 -34.66 -6.53
C LEU A 295 -22.85 -34.31 -7.90
N PRO A 296 -22.84 -35.24 -8.87
CA PRO A 296 -22.36 -34.96 -10.22
C PRO A 296 -23.31 -34.00 -10.96
N GLY A 297 -22.78 -32.93 -11.56
CA GLY A 297 -23.56 -32.02 -12.40
C GLY A 297 -22.88 -30.66 -12.68
N GLY A 298 -23.22 -30.04 -13.81
CA GLY A 298 -22.59 -28.78 -14.25
C GLY A 298 -22.80 -27.58 -13.31
N HIS A 299 -23.91 -27.55 -12.56
CA HIS A 299 -24.19 -26.49 -11.58
C HIS A 299 -23.32 -26.59 -10.33
N ALA A 300 -23.11 -27.80 -9.79
CA ALA A 300 -22.22 -28.02 -8.65
C ALA A 300 -20.78 -27.62 -9.02
N GLU A 301 -20.32 -27.97 -10.21
CA GLU A 301 -19.01 -27.59 -10.74
C GLU A 301 -18.90 -26.07 -10.96
N ALA A 302 -19.95 -25.39 -11.42
CA ALA A 302 -19.97 -23.95 -11.60
C ALA A 302 -19.95 -23.18 -10.27
N MET A 303 -20.70 -23.64 -9.26
CA MET A 303 -20.68 -23.09 -7.90
C MET A 303 -19.35 -23.36 -7.20
N ALA A 304 -18.75 -24.55 -7.38
CA ALA A 304 -17.40 -24.82 -6.89
C ALA A 304 -16.37 -23.90 -7.58
N ALA A 305 -16.45 -23.73 -8.90
CA ALA A 305 -15.61 -22.79 -9.64
C ALA A 305 -15.79 -21.34 -9.15
N LEU A 306 -17.00 -20.96 -8.73
CA LEU A 306 -17.27 -19.66 -8.14
C LEU A 306 -16.53 -19.43 -6.81
N LEU A 307 -16.47 -20.44 -5.93
CA LEU A 307 -15.68 -20.39 -4.69
C LEU A 307 -14.18 -20.21 -4.94
N HIS A 308 -13.71 -20.55 -6.15
CA HIS A 308 -12.34 -20.35 -6.61
C HIS A 308 -12.15 -19.12 -7.51
N SER A 309 -13.21 -18.36 -7.77
CA SER A 309 -13.10 -17.16 -8.61
C SER A 309 -12.22 -16.10 -7.93
N GLY A 310 -11.60 -15.24 -8.73
CA GLY A 310 -10.64 -14.24 -8.25
C GLY A 310 -11.21 -13.24 -7.23
N SER A 311 -12.52 -13.11 -7.11
CA SER A 311 -13.20 -12.25 -6.14
C SER A 311 -13.30 -12.87 -4.75
N ASN A 312 -13.20 -14.19 -4.61
CA ASN A 312 -13.39 -14.89 -3.34
C ASN A 312 -12.06 -15.14 -2.60
N TRP A 313 -11.99 -14.69 -1.35
CA TRP A 313 -10.83 -14.83 -0.46
C TRP A 313 -11.19 -15.72 0.76
N LEU A 314 -11.83 -16.86 0.52
CA LEU A 314 -12.29 -17.76 1.56
C LEU A 314 -11.24 -18.84 1.85
N PRO A 315 -10.59 -18.83 3.04
CA PRO A 315 -9.61 -19.86 3.40
C PRO A 315 -10.25 -21.25 3.42
N GLY A 316 -9.54 -22.27 2.95
CA GLY A 316 -10.04 -23.65 2.95
C GLY A 316 -10.99 -23.99 1.79
N ASN A 317 -11.22 -23.04 0.86
CA ASN A 317 -12.03 -23.27 -0.33
C ASN A 317 -11.52 -24.47 -1.18
N ALA A 318 -10.21 -24.68 -1.22
CA ALA A 318 -9.57 -25.78 -1.92
C ALA A 318 -10.06 -27.15 -1.44
N LEU A 319 -10.01 -27.41 -0.12
CA LEU A 319 -10.46 -28.67 0.47
C LEU A 319 -11.95 -28.91 0.22
N ALA A 320 -12.78 -27.87 0.44
CA ALA A 320 -14.23 -27.95 0.28
C ALA A 320 -14.69 -28.22 -1.15
N ALA A 321 -13.82 -27.97 -2.13
CA ALA A 321 -14.10 -28.20 -3.54
C ALA A 321 -13.34 -29.41 -4.14
N GLY A 322 -12.57 -30.13 -3.32
CA GLY A 322 -11.80 -31.31 -3.75
C GLY A 322 -10.44 -31.01 -4.39
N ILE A 323 -9.92 -29.78 -4.27
CA ILE A 323 -8.56 -29.42 -4.67
C ILE A 323 -7.62 -29.62 -3.48
N ALA A 324 -6.73 -30.61 -3.57
CA ALA A 324 -5.66 -30.78 -2.60
C ALA A 324 -4.53 -29.77 -2.87
N ALA A 325 -4.68 -28.53 -2.41
CA ALA A 325 -3.62 -27.53 -2.48
C ALA A 325 -3.39 -26.93 -1.08
N GLU A 326 -2.18 -27.09 -0.58
CA GLU A 326 -1.75 -26.59 0.73
C GLU A 326 -0.57 -25.63 0.57
N GLY A 327 -0.39 -24.74 1.53
CA GLY A 327 0.74 -23.85 1.53
C GLY A 327 0.89 -23.11 2.85
N GLY A 328 2.10 -22.59 3.05
CA GLY A 328 2.47 -21.81 4.20
C GLY A 328 3.42 -20.69 3.80
N VAL A 329 3.40 -19.62 4.58
CA VAL A 329 4.38 -18.53 4.45
C VAL A 329 5.31 -18.63 5.65
N ASP A 330 6.58 -18.85 5.36
CA ASP A 330 7.63 -18.94 6.37
C ASP A 330 8.08 -17.51 6.78
N ARG A 331 8.01 -16.56 5.84
CA ARG A 331 8.40 -15.17 6.05
C ARG A 331 7.63 -14.20 5.16
N LEU A 332 7.25 -13.05 5.73
CA LEU A 332 6.57 -11.98 5.01
C LEU A 332 7.09 -10.60 5.47
N LEU A 333 7.97 -10.01 4.67
CA LEU A 333 8.58 -8.69 4.93
C LEU A 333 7.84 -7.61 4.15
N MET A 334 7.30 -6.63 4.85
CA MET A 334 6.42 -5.61 4.29
C MET A 334 7.16 -4.27 4.10
N LEU A 335 7.11 -3.70 2.89
CA LEU A 335 7.62 -2.35 2.62
C LEU A 335 6.46 -1.44 2.17
N PRO A 336 6.05 -0.45 2.98
CA PRO A 336 4.94 0.45 2.65
C PRO A 336 5.06 1.14 1.29
N GLY A 337 3.98 1.05 0.52
CA GLY A 337 3.81 1.54 -0.85
C GLY A 337 4.74 0.90 -1.89
N PHE A 338 5.37 -0.23 -1.56
CA PHE A 338 6.01 -1.14 -2.52
C PHE A 338 5.24 -2.46 -2.62
N GLY A 339 4.96 -3.08 -1.47
CA GLY A 339 4.37 -4.42 -1.38
C GLY A 339 5.05 -5.27 -0.29
N CYS A 340 5.20 -6.56 -0.56
CA CYS A 340 5.81 -7.52 0.37
C CYS A 340 6.83 -8.44 -0.33
N LEU A 341 7.85 -8.86 0.42
CA LEU A 341 8.76 -9.95 0.05
C LEU A 341 8.30 -11.19 0.84
N ALA A 342 7.96 -12.26 0.14
CA ALA A 342 7.47 -13.48 0.75
C ALA A 342 8.41 -14.66 0.48
N GLU A 343 8.55 -15.52 1.48
CA GLU A 343 9.17 -16.83 1.38
C GLU A 343 8.24 -17.85 2.00
N GLY A 344 8.07 -18.98 1.35
CA GLY A 344 7.18 -20.01 1.86
C GLY A 344 7.21 -21.28 1.03
N TRP A 345 6.11 -22.01 1.11
CA TRP A 345 5.88 -23.19 0.33
C TRP A 345 4.41 -23.33 -0.09
N ALA A 346 4.19 -23.97 -1.23
CA ALA A 346 2.89 -24.31 -1.76
C ALA A 346 3.00 -25.65 -2.50
N VAL A 347 2.13 -26.60 -2.15
CA VAL A 347 2.10 -27.94 -2.73
C VAL A 347 0.70 -28.21 -3.28
N SER A 348 0.64 -28.67 -4.52
CA SER A 348 -0.58 -29.16 -5.15
C SER A 348 -0.24 -30.43 -5.93
N PRO A 349 -0.62 -31.63 -5.44
CA PRO A 349 -0.27 -32.89 -6.08
C PRO A 349 -0.86 -33.07 -7.49
N ALA A 350 -2.00 -32.41 -7.75
CA ALA A 350 -2.72 -32.53 -9.01
C ALA A 350 -2.41 -31.41 -10.01
N LYS A 351 -1.97 -30.22 -9.54
CA LYS A 351 -1.86 -29.03 -10.39
C LYS A 351 -0.56 -28.28 -10.15
N ARG A 352 0.03 -27.77 -11.23
CA ARG A 352 1.19 -26.89 -11.14
C ARG A 352 0.77 -25.51 -10.64
N VAL A 353 1.48 -25.02 -9.63
CA VAL A 353 1.41 -23.63 -9.16
C VAL A 353 2.05 -22.70 -10.20
N GLU A 354 1.33 -21.65 -10.57
CA GLU A 354 1.75 -20.64 -11.54
C GLU A 354 2.20 -19.35 -10.85
N THR A 355 1.35 -18.77 -10.00
CA THR A 355 1.63 -17.50 -9.32
C THR A 355 0.96 -17.43 -7.94
N PHE A 356 1.21 -16.34 -7.21
CA PHE A 356 0.71 -16.08 -5.87
C PHE A 356 0.10 -14.69 -5.77
N HIS A 357 -1.06 -14.58 -5.12
CA HIS A 357 -1.60 -13.29 -4.69
C HIS A 357 -1.66 -13.25 -3.16
N MET A 358 -1.56 -12.08 -2.55
CA MET A 358 -1.68 -11.90 -1.10
C MET A 358 -2.70 -10.81 -0.81
N LYS A 359 -3.65 -11.08 0.08
CA LYS A 359 -4.54 -10.05 0.62
C LYS A 359 -4.10 -9.68 2.03
N ILE A 360 -3.89 -8.39 2.27
CA ILE A 360 -3.58 -7.82 3.60
C ILE A 360 -4.50 -6.63 3.81
N GLY A 361 -5.42 -6.73 4.77
CA GLY A 361 -6.52 -5.78 4.90
C GLY A 361 -7.33 -5.73 3.60
N ASP A 362 -7.48 -4.55 3.02
CA ASP A 362 -8.20 -4.33 1.76
C ASP A 362 -7.30 -4.35 0.52
N CYS A 363 -5.99 -4.44 0.71
CA CYS A 363 -5.03 -4.47 -0.38
C CYS A 363 -4.84 -5.90 -0.90
N VAL A 364 -4.92 -6.05 -2.23
CA VAL A 364 -4.50 -7.27 -2.93
C VAL A 364 -3.17 -7.00 -3.61
N LEU A 365 -2.18 -7.82 -3.29
CA LEU A 365 -0.84 -7.81 -3.87
C LEU A 365 -0.70 -8.97 -4.83
N VAL A 366 0.00 -8.75 -5.94
CA VAL A 366 0.23 -9.77 -6.98
C VAL A 366 1.72 -10.07 -7.06
N ALA A 367 2.09 -11.35 -7.10
CA ALA A 367 3.48 -11.74 -7.27
C ALA A 367 4.00 -11.30 -8.64
N ASP A 368 5.12 -10.60 -8.64
CA ASP A 368 5.88 -10.27 -9.85
C ASP A 368 6.49 -11.56 -10.40
N GLU A 369 6.09 -11.94 -11.60
CA GLU A 369 6.52 -13.16 -12.27
C GLU A 369 8.05 -13.21 -12.45
N ALA A 370 8.67 -12.06 -12.76
CA ALA A 370 10.12 -11.98 -12.98
C ALA A 370 10.90 -12.15 -11.66
N ALA A 371 10.26 -11.83 -10.53
CA ALA A 371 10.84 -11.90 -9.20
C ALA A 371 10.27 -13.06 -8.35
N THR A 372 9.68 -14.06 -9.00
CA THR A 372 9.15 -15.27 -8.35
C THR A 372 10.05 -16.47 -8.65
N GLY A 373 10.77 -16.90 -7.63
CA GLY A 373 11.61 -18.10 -7.66
C GLY A 373 10.90 -19.31 -7.04
N PHE A 374 11.11 -20.48 -7.61
CA PHE A 374 10.69 -21.76 -7.04
C PHE A 374 11.91 -22.61 -6.68
N ARG A 375 11.83 -23.36 -5.59
CA ARG A 375 12.90 -24.24 -5.10
C ARG A 375 12.34 -25.54 -4.51
N PRO A 376 13.12 -26.62 -4.47
CA PRO A 376 12.67 -27.88 -3.88
C PRO A 376 12.52 -27.78 -2.36
N ARG A 377 11.53 -28.50 -1.81
CA ARG A 377 11.31 -28.69 -0.37
C ARG A 377 11.25 -30.18 -0.02
N PRO A 378 12.39 -30.89 -0.02
CA PRO A 378 12.42 -32.33 0.23
C PRO A 378 11.92 -32.69 1.64
N ASP A 379 11.99 -31.75 2.58
CA ASP A 379 11.42 -31.86 3.93
C ASP A 379 9.90 -32.11 3.93
N LEU A 380 9.18 -31.71 2.87
CA LEU A 380 7.74 -31.93 2.74
C LEU A 380 7.37 -33.30 2.13
N GLN A 381 8.33 -34.08 1.61
CA GLN A 381 8.05 -35.36 0.95
C GLN A 381 7.28 -36.37 1.83
N PRO A 382 7.61 -36.55 3.13
CA PRO A 382 6.91 -37.52 3.96
C PRO A 382 5.42 -37.19 4.15
N VAL A 383 5.06 -35.90 4.06
CA VAL A 383 3.69 -35.42 4.25
C VAL A 383 2.84 -35.64 3.00
N PHE A 384 3.43 -35.48 1.81
CA PHE A 384 2.73 -35.56 0.53
C PHE A 384 2.99 -36.86 -0.25
N GLY A 385 3.10 -37.99 0.45
CA GLY A 385 3.10 -39.32 -0.17
C GLY A 385 4.40 -39.73 -0.88
N GLY A 386 5.53 -39.09 -0.58
CA GLY A 386 6.86 -39.52 -1.03
C GLY A 386 7.19 -39.28 -2.50
N VAL A 387 6.32 -38.61 -3.26
CA VAL A 387 6.57 -38.31 -4.68
C VAL A 387 7.46 -37.07 -4.79
N SER A 388 8.70 -37.25 -5.24
CA SER A 388 9.71 -36.18 -5.32
C SER A 388 9.32 -35.04 -6.29
N SER A 389 8.55 -35.33 -7.35
CA SER A 389 8.14 -34.34 -8.34
C SER A 389 7.18 -33.28 -7.77
N VAL A 390 6.34 -33.65 -6.80
CA VAL A 390 5.35 -32.76 -6.17
C VAL A 390 6.04 -31.68 -5.33
N VAL A 391 7.15 -32.03 -4.69
CA VAL A 391 7.90 -31.08 -3.84
C VAL A 391 9.05 -30.37 -4.54
N ALA A 392 9.36 -30.73 -5.79
CA ALA A 392 10.50 -30.19 -6.52
C ALA A 392 10.40 -28.67 -6.75
N ARG A 393 9.18 -28.14 -6.75
CA ARG A 393 8.87 -26.69 -6.85
C ARG A 393 8.00 -26.19 -5.70
N ALA A 394 8.03 -26.87 -4.57
CA ALA A 394 7.13 -26.54 -3.47
C ALA A 394 7.55 -25.27 -2.72
N GLY A 395 8.84 -24.98 -2.59
CA GLY A 395 9.31 -23.74 -1.98
C GLY A 395 9.21 -22.58 -2.95
N PHE A 396 8.89 -21.38 -2.46
CA PHE A 396 8.91 -20.16 -3.25
C PHE A 396 9.54 -18.98 -2.52
N SER A 397 10.06 -18.05 -3.30
CA SER A 397 10.41 -16.69 -2.90
C SER A 397 9.79 -15.73 -3.93
N ALA A 398 9.00 -14.77 -3.48
CA ALA A 398 8.26 -13.90 -4.39
C ALA A 398 8.23 -12.45 -3.90
N VAL A 399 8.27 -11.51 -4.84
CA VAL A 399 7.93 -10.10 -4.58
C VAL A 399 6.47 -9.89 -4.93
N LEU A 400 5.63 -9.61 -3.93
CA LEU A 400 4.23 -9.29 -4.14
C LEU A 400 4.04 -7.78 -4.17
N ARG A 401 3.74 -7.23 -5.34
CA ARG A 401 3.64 -5.80 -5.60
C ARG A 401 2.22 -5.28 -5.34
N GLY A 402 2.12 -4.07 -4.80
CA GLY A 402 0.87 -3.34 -4.64
C GLY A 402 0.98 -2.19 -3.64
N ALA A 403 0.00 -1.28 -3.68
CA ALA A 403 -0.03 -0.07 -2.85
C ALA A 403 -0.47 -0.39 -1.41
N LEU A 404 0.44 -0.98 -0.64
CA LEU A 404 0.19 -1.31 0.74
C LEU A 404 0.42 -0.09 1.65
N GLY A 405 -0.60 0.33 2.40
CA GLY A 405 -0.48 1.42 3.36
C GLY A 405 0.47 1.09 4.54
N ALA A 406 0.98 2.12 5.22
CA ALA A 406 1.81 1.94 6.41
C ALA A 406 1.04 1.28 7.58
N ASP A 407 -0.27 1.50 7.63
CA ASP A 407 -1.19 0.96 8.65
C ASP A 407 -1.90 -0.32 8.19
N ALA A 408 -1.44 -0.93 7.09
CA ALA A 408 -2.02 -2.17 6.60
C ALA A 408 -1.94 -3.25 7.69
N SER A 409 -3.11 -3.68 8.15
CA SER A 409 -3.27 -4.63 9.24
C SER A 409 -4.31 -5.69 8.87
N GLY A 410 -4.26 -6.82 9.56
CA GLY A 410 -5.13 -7.97 9.29
C GLY A 410 -4.35 -9.26 9.10
N ALA A 411 -5.05 -10.39 9.24
CA ALA A 411 -4.47 -11.70 8.96
C ALA A 411 -4.24 -11.82 7.44
N PRO A 412 -2.98 -11.99 6.98
CA PRO A 412 -2.73 -12.12 5.55
C PRO A 412 -3.38 -13.39 5.00
N LEU A 413 -3.87 -13.31 3.77
CA LEU A 413 -4.41 -14.44 3.04
C LEU A 413 -3.55 -14.69 1.80
N LEU A 414 -2.94 -15.87 1.71
CA LEU A 414 -2.19 -16.30 0.55
C LEU A 414 -3.14 -17.01 -0.41
N ARG A 415 -3.17 -16.56 -1.66
CA ARG A 415 -3.85 -17.23 -2.75
C ARG A 415 -2.82 -17.87 -3.68
N ILE A 416 -2.92 -19.18 -3.83
CA ILE A 416 -2.12 -20.00 -4.73
C ILE A 416 -2.91 -20.14 -6.03
N VAL A 417 -2.36 -19.64 -7.13
CA VAL A 417 -2.96 -19.69 -8.46
C VAL A 417 -2.30 -20.79 -9.27
N HIS A 418 -3.09 -21.69 -9.84
CA HIS A 418 -2.60 -22.79 -10.67
C HIS A 418 -2.68 -22.43 -12.16
N HIS A 419 -1.91 -23.13 -12.99
CA HIS A 419 -1.84 -22.91 -14.44
C HIS A 419 -3.18 -23.02 -15.21
N ASP A 420 -4.20 -23.62 -14.60
CA ASP A 420 -5.54 -23.75 -15.19
C ASP A 420 -6.51 -22.65 -14.74
N GLY A 421 -5.99 -21.65 -14.02
CA GLY A 421 -6.75 -20.54 -13.43
C GLY A 421 -7.45 -20.89 -12.11
N SER A 422 -7.40 -22.14 -11.65
CA SER A 422 -7.99 -22.50 -10.35
C SER A 422 -7.15 -21.98 -9.19
N MET A 423 -7.81 -21.63 -8.08
CA MET A 423 -7.16 -20.92 -6.97
C MET A 423 -7.44 -21.58 -5.63
N ALA A 424 -6.44 -21.63 -4.76
CA ALA A 424 -6.56 -22.08 -3.39
C ALA A 424 -6.19 -20.95 -2.43
N VAL A 425 -7.02 -20.66 -1.43
CA VAL A 425 -6.75 -19.61 -0.44
C VAL A 425 -6.38 -20.23 0.89
N GLN A 426 -5.25 -19.79 1.44
CA GLN A 426 -4.68 -20.22 2.70
C GLN A 426 -4.52 -19.04 3.65
N ARG A 427 -4.80 -19.27 4.93
CA ARG A 427 -4.59 -18.25 5.96
C ARG A 427 -3.12 -18.24 6.37
N VAL A 428 -2.52 -17.06 6.40
CA VAL A 428 -1.17 -16.85 6.92
C VAL A 428 -1.25 -16.43 8.39
N GLU A 429 -0.35 -16.96 9.21
CA GLU A 429 -0.27 -16.56 10.61
C GLU A 429 0.09 -15.06 10.72
N PRO A 430 -0.69 -14.23 11.45
CA PRO A 430 -0.46 -12.79 11.50
C PRO A 430 0.94 -12.39 12.00
N LYS A 431 1.56 -13.21 12.87
CA LYS A 431 2.91 -12.96 13.41
C LYS A 431 4.04 -13.05 12.37
N VAL A 432 3.76 -13.64 11.21
CA VAL A 432 4.74 -13.77 10.11
C VAL A 432 4.88 -12.47 9.33
N LEU A 433 3.83 -11.64 9.31
CA LEU A 433 3.85 -10.32 8.71
C LEU A 433 4.60 -9.35 9.61
N ARG A 434 5.69 -8.77 9.10
CA ARG A 434 6.44 -7.72 9.79
C ARG A 434 6.91 -6.64 8.82
N ARG A 435 6.97 -5.39 9.32
CA ARG A 435 7.52 -4.27 8.55
C ARG A 435 9.02 -4.49 8.35
N LEU A 436 9.47 -4.32 7.12
CA LEU A 436 10.87 -4.43 6.73
C LEU A 436 11.67 -3.32 7.40
N ASP A 437 12.71 -3.71 8.15
CA ASP A 437 13.78 -2.82 8.57
C ASP A 437 15.04 -3.12 7.73
N PRO A 438 15.49 -2.19 6.86
CA PRO A 438 16.68 -2.41 6.03
C PRO A 438 17.96 -2.73 6.83
N VAL A 439 18.02 -2.31 8.10
CA VAL A 439 19.18 -2.57 8.97
C VAL A 439 19.08 -3.95 9.59
N ALA A 440 17.95 -4.29 10.22
CA ALA A 440 17.80 -5.56 10.93
C ALA A 440 17.54 -6.76 9.99
N ASP A 441 16.83 -6.52 8.88
CA ASP A 441 16.33 -7.57 7.98
C ASP A 441 17.16 -7.69 6.70
N GLY A 442 18.27 -6.96 6.61
CA GLY A 442 19.07 -6.85 5.39
C GLY A 442 19.54 -8.19 4.86
N GLU A 443 20.10 -9.04 5.73
CA GLU A 443 20.57 -10.38 5.34
C GLU A 443 19.41 -11.28 4.92
N GLU A 444 18.21 -11.09 5.46
CA GLU A 444 17.04 -11.87 5.06
C GLU A 444 16.60 -11.54 3.64
N VAL A 445 16.57 -10.25 3.28
CA VAL A 445 16.25 -9.80 1.92
C VAL A 445 17.31 -10.28 0.95
N LEU A 446 18.60 -10.13 1.28
CA LEU A 446 19.70 -10.53 0.40
C LEU A 446 19.79 -12.05 0.25
N ARG A 447 19.32 -12.83 1.22
CA ARG A 447 19.18 -14.29 1.06
C ARG A 447 18.10 -14.66 0.05
N LEU A 448 17.01 -13.89 -0.02
CA LEU A 448 15.92 -14.09 -0.99
C LEU A 448 16.30 -13.59 -2.37
N PHE A 449 16.98 -12.44 -2.44
CA PHE A 449 17.36 -11.76 -3.67
C PHE A 449 18.85 -11.39 -3.63
N PRO A 450 19.77 -12.35 -3.85
CA PRO A 450 21.21 -12.11 -3.74
C PRO A 450 21.74 -11.09 -4.76
N ALA A 451 21.08 -11.01 -5.92
CA ALA A 451 21.39 -10.08 -6.99
C ALA A 451 20.46 -8.86 -6.97
N LEU A 452 20.04 -8.39 -5.79
CA LEU A 452 19.00 -7.36 -5.61
C LEU A 452 19.10 -6.17 -6.58
N ARG A 453 20.30 -5.63 -6.82
CA ARG A 453 20.53 -4.49 -7.74
C ARG A 453 20.19 -4.77 -9.21
N HIS A 454 20.16 -6.04 -9.61
CA HIS A 454 19.86 -6.49 -10.97
C HIS A 454 18.41 -6.95 -11.14
N GLU A 455 17.64 -6.99 -10.04
CA GLU A 455 16.23 -7.33 -10.09
C GLU A 455 15.42 -6.18 -10.72
N SER A 456 14.43 -6.51 -11.55
CA SER A 456 13.57 -5.53 -12.23
C SER A 456 12.83 -4.61 -11.26
N PHE A 457 12.47 -5.12 -10.08
CA PHE A 457 11.72 -4.39 -9.06
C PHE A 457 12.58 -3.43 -8.23
N TYR A 458 13.90 -3.48 -8.33
CA TYR A 458 14.81 -2.74 -7.44
C TYR A 458 14.65 -1.22 -7.48
N PRO A 459 14.46 -0.56 -8.64
CA PRO A 459 14.28 0.89 -8.67
C PRO A 459 13.08 1.36 -7.83
N ASP A 460 11.97 0.63 -7.86
CA ASP A 460 10.78 0.96 -7.07
C ASP A 460 10.93 0.61 -5.60
N PHE A 461 11.68 -0.46 -5.31
CA PHE A 461 12.08 -0.82 -3.95
C PHE A 461 12.92 0.31 -3.33
N LEU A 462 13.91 0.81 -4.07
CA LEU A 462 14.79 1.90 -3.66
C LEU A 462 14.00 3.21 -3.43
N LYS A 463 13.10 3.58 -4.35
CA LYS A 463 12.22 4.74 -4.18
C LYS A 463 11.33 4.62 -2.95
N SER A 464 10.77 3.45 -2.70
CA SER A 464 9.91 3.21 -1.53
C SER A 464 10.69 3.22 -0.23
N ALA A 465 11.92 2.68 -0.23
CA ALA A 465 12.84 2.78 0.90
C ALA A 465 13.26 4.23 1.17
N ALA A 466 13.51 5.04 0.14
CA ALA A 466 13.81 6.47 0.27
C ALA A 466 12.65 7.22 0.93
N ARG A 467 11.41 6.99 0.45
CA ARG A 467 10.21 7.58 1.05
C ARG A 467 10.05 7.15 2.51
N LEU A 468 10.22 5.85 2.80
CA LEU A 468 10.16 5.33 4.16
C LEU A 468 11.18 6.01 5.08
N ASN A 469 12.42 6.18 4.60
CA ASN A 469 13.47 6.85 5.36
C ASN A 469 13.13 8.33 5.59
N ALA A 470 12.53 9.01 4.63
CA ALA A 470 12.06 10.39 4.79
C ALA A 470 10.90 10.50 5.80
N GLU A 471 9.94 9.56 5.78
CA GLU A 471 8.81 9.51 6.73
C GLU A 471 9.25 9.19 8.17
N ARG A 472 10.39 8.50 8.35
CA ARG A 472 10.97 8.23 9.68
C ARG A 472 11.54 9.48 10.34
N VAL A 473 11.87 10.52 9.56
CA VAL A 473 12.38 11.79 10.09
C VAL A 473 11.24 12.54 10.76
N GLY A 474 11.18 12.44 12.08
CA GLY A 474 10.24 13.16 12.92
C GLY A 474 10.90 14.37 13.58
N GLU A 475 10.08 15.31 14.06
CA GLU A 475 10.60 16.38 14.90
C GLU A 475 11.08 15.81 16.26
N PRO A 476 12.34 16.06 16.67
CA PRO A 476 12.84 15.59 17.96
C PRO A 476 12.06 16.17 19.12
N GLN A 477 11.70 15.34 20.10
CA GLN A 477 11.05 15.82 21.32
C GLN A 477 12.10 16.43 22.25
N ALA A 478 11.97 17.72 22.58
CA ALA A 478 12.82 18.31 23.62
C ALA A 478 12.30 17.94 25.00
N LEU A 479 13.17 17.37 25.82
CA LEU A 479 12.92 17.10 27.24
C LEU A 479 13.45 18.25 28.10
N ALA A 480 14.54 18.87 27.66
CA ALA A 480 15.07 20.11 28.21
C ALA A 480 15.66 20.95 27.07
N LEU A 481 15.38 22.26 27.07
CA LEU A 481 15.82 23.17 26.02
C LEU A 481 16.43 24.44 26.62
N GLN A 482 17.72 24.64 26.35
CA GLN A 482 18.46 25.86 26.64
C GLN A 482 19.16 26.32 25.36
N PRO A 483 18.62 27.34 24.66
CA PRO A 483 19.18 27.85 23.42
C PRO A 483 20.61 28.39 23.56
N ALA A 484 21.44 28.20 22.54
CA ALA A 484 22.80 28.73 22.47
C ALA A 484 23.20 29.00 21.02
N ARG A 485 23.99 30.05 20.78
CA ARG A 485 24.41 30.45 19.41
C ARG A 485 25.42 29.48 18.82
N ARG A 486 26.25 28.86 19.65
CA ARG A 486 27.27 27.89 19.26
C ARG A 486 26.96 26.59 19.99
N VAL A 487 26.82 25.47 19.28
CA VAL A 487 26.36 24.23 19.91
C VAL A 487 27.23 23.03 19.56
N VAL A 488 27.57 22.22 20.55
CA VAL A 488 28.03 20.83 20.32
C VAL A 488 26.83 19.90 20.44
N VAL A 489 26.47 19.26 19.33
CA VAL A 489 25.39 18.27 19.26
C VAL A 489 26.01 16.88 19.39
N VAL A 490 25.65 16.15 20.44
CA VAL A 490 26.19 14.82 20.76
C VAL A 490 25.08 13.79 20.72
N ARG A 491 25.20 12.83 19.80
CA ARG A 491 24.32 11.67 19.76
C ARG A 491 24.80 10.62 20.74
N LEU A 492 24.02 10.38 21.79
CA LEU A 492 24.40 9.44 22.84
C LEU A 492 24.39 7.99 22.32
N PRO A 493 25.38 7.17 22.73
CA PRO A 493 25.38 5.72 22.53
C PRO A 493 24.11 5.05 23.08
N ALA A 494 23.67 3.94 22.47
CA ALA A 494 22.55 3.17 23.05
C ALA A 494 23.01 2.12 24.06
N GLU A 495 24.29 1.80 24.10
CA GLU A 495 24.86 0.95 25.15
C GLU A 495 25.16 1.79 26.39
N VAL A 496 24.64 1.37 27.54
CA VAL A 496 24.73 2.10 28.82
C VAL A 496 26.18 2.37 29.23
N SER A 497 27.08 1.40 29.02
CA SER A 497 28.52 1.53 29.30
C SER A 497 29.17 2.66 28.48
N ASN A 498 28.93 2.67 27.16
CA ASN A 498 29.45 3.67 26.25
C ASN A 498 28.80 5.04 26.47
N LEU A 499 27.51 5.07 26.84
CA LEU A 499 26.81 6.29 27.21
C LEU A 499 27.49 6.96 28.41
N ASN A 500 27.75 6.19 29.47
CA ASN A 500 28.42 6.70 30.66
C ASN A 500 29.84 7.18 30.34
N LEU A 501 30.60 6.43 29.53
CA LEU A 501 31.92 6.86 29.06
C LEU A 501 31.86 8.18 28.26
N CYS A 502 30.85 8.34 27.40
CA CYS A 502 30.65 9.55 26.60
C CYS A 502 30.37 10.77 27.50
N LEU A 503 29.48 10.61 28.48
CA LEU A 503 29.11 11.69 29.41
C LEU A 503 30.22 12.02 30.40
N ASP A 504 30.97 11.03 30.89
CA ASP A 504 32.15 11.25 31.74
C ASP A 504 33.25 12.03 31.02
N ARG A 505 33.43 11.78 29.71
CA ARG A 505 34.39 12.55 28.90
C ARG A 505 33.87 13.95 28.62
N LEU A 506 32.57 14.08 28.37
CA LEU A 506 31.93 15.36 28.17
C LEU A 506 32.04 16.25 29.42
N SER A 507 31.75 15.75 30.62
CA SER A 507 31.78 16.53 31.86
C SER A 507 33.16 17.13 32.14
N ARG A 508 34.24 16.36 31.93
CA ARG A 508 35.63 16.80 32.12
C ARG A 508 36.05 17.97 31.25
N HIS A 509 35.45 18.12 30.07
CA HIS A 509 35.84 19.14 29.08
C HIS A 509 34.82 20.27 28.97
N ALA A 510 33.53 19.96 29.17
CA ALA A 510 32.44 20.92 29.04
C ALA A 510 32.51 22.05 30.08
N SER A 511 33.10 21.80 31.26
CA SER A 511 33.31 22.83 32.29
C SER A 511 34.25 23.95 31.85
N ALA A 512 35.10 23.69 30.84
CA ALA A 512 36.03 24.66 30.29
C ALA A 512 35.42 25.48 29.13
N PHE A 513 34.20 25.17 28.68
CA PHE A 513 33.61 25.90 27.56
C PHE A 513 33.20 27.33 27.94
N PRO A 514 33.39 28.30 27.03
CA PRO A 514 32.76 29.61 27.12
C PRO A 514 31.24 29.50 27.31
N ALA A 515 30.66 30.40 28.10
CA ALA A 515 29.24 30.37 28.46
C ALA A 515 28.27 30.49 27.28
N ASP A 516 28.73 30.91 26.11
CA ASP A 516 27.93 31.03 24.89
C ASP A 516 27.99 29.77 23.99
N ILE A 517 28.77 28.76 24.37
CA ILE A 517 28.76 27.43 23.78
C ILE A 517 27.82 26.53 24.58
N GLY A 518 26.74 26.08 23.95
CA GLY A 518 25.82 25.09 24.51
C GLY A 518 26.13 23.67 24.09
N ILE A 519 25.56 22.71 24.80
CA ILE A 519 25.63 21.28 24.49
C ILE A 519 24.21 20.75 24.32
N ALA A 520 23.97 20.02 23.23
CA ALA A 520 22.71 19.35 22.96
C ALA A 520 22.93 17.84 22.90
N LEU A 521 22.34 17.11 23.84
CA LEU A 521 22.40 15.66 23.90
C LEU A 521 21.18 15.04 23.19
N LEU A 522 21.41 14.04 22.34
CA LEU A 522 20.35 13.33 21.61
C LEU A 522 20.29 11.88 22.08
N CYS A 523 19.20 11.48 22.74
CA CYS A 523 18.95 10.11 23.18
C CYS A 523 17.84 9.46 22.36
N ASP A 524 17.83 8.12 22.26
CA ASP A 524 16.72 7.38 21.65
C ASP A 524 15.68 6.95 22.70
N GLN A 525 14.56 6.39 22.24
CA GLN A 525 13.51 5.84 23.11
C GLN A 525 13.84 4.44 23.65
N GLY A 526 15.07 3.96 23.47
CA GLY A 526 15.49 2.61 23.77
C GLY A 526 15.86 2.38 25.24
N ARG A 527 16.63 1.30 25.45
CA ARG A 527 16.98 0.78 26.79
C ARG A 527 17.79 1.76 27.63
N ALA A 528 18.61 2.61 27.00
CA ALA A 528 19.48 3.56 27.70
C ALA A 528 18.78 4.87 28.11
N ARG A 529 17.49 5.06 27.77
CA ARG A 529 16.77 6.32 28.02
C ARG A 529 16.78 6.74 29.49
N SER A 530 16.51 5.81 30.42
CA SER A 530 16.45 6.13 31.85
C SER A 530 17.82 6.57 32.39
N GLU A 531 18.90 5.90 31.96
CA GLU A 531 20.27 6.28 32.33
C GLU A 531 20.61 7.65 31.73
N ALA A 532 20.28 7.90 30.46
CA ALA A 532 20.51 9.18 29.81
C ALA A 532 19.87 10.35 30.57
N LEU A 533 18.65 10.15 31.07
CA LEU A 533 17.93 11.15 31.86
C LEU A 533 18.59 11.41 33.22
N LEU A 534 19.00 10.34 33.92
CA LEU A 534 19.69 10.44 35.19
C LEU A 534 20.99 11.23 35.04
N ARG A 535 21.83 10.80 34.09
CA ARG A 535 23.13 11.42 33.82
C ARG A 535 23.03 12.84 33.29
N PHE A 536 21.94 13.16 32.58
CA PHE A 536 21.66 14.53 32.16
C PHE A 536 21.46 15.46 33.36
N GLU A 537 20.70 15.06 34.37
CA GLU A 537 20.49 15.90 35.57
C GLU A 537 21.77 16.03 36.40
N GLU A 538 22.59 14.97 36.49
CA GLU A 538 23.93 15.03 37.11
C GLU A 538 24.82 16.05 36.37
N LEU A 539 24.94 15.92 35.05
CA LEU A 539 25.74 16.81 34.22
C LEU A 539 25.26 18.26 34.30
N LYS A 540 23.94 18.47 34.33
CA LYS A 540 23.32 19.80 34.45
C LYS A 540 23.62 20.47 35.79
N ALA A 541 23.79 19.70 36.86
CA ALA A 541 24.19 20.24 38.16
C ALA A 541 25.67 20.66 38.20
N GLU A 542 26.52 20.05 37.37
CA GLU A 542 27.96 20.31 37.31
C GLU A 542 28.35 21.41 36.32
N LEU A 543 27.58 21.59 35.24
CA LEU A 543 27.90 22.51 34.15
C LEU A 543 27.23 23.87 34.28
N THR A 544 27.97 24.93 33.98
CA THR A 544 27.45 26.29 33.80
C THR A 544 27.02 26.58 32.36
N ALA A 545 27.43 25.75 31.40
CA ALA A 545 27.11 25.90 29.98
C ALA A 545 25.64 25.53 29.70
N PRO A 546 24.98 26.16 28.71
CA PRO A 546 23.62 25.81 28.32
C PRO A 546 23.53 24.33 27.90
N LEU A 547 22.68 23.55 28.57
CA LEU A 547 22.55 22.11 28.32
C LEU A 547 21.11 21.77 27.91
N SER A 548 20.98 21.08 26.77
CA SER A 548 19.71 20.63 26.21
C SER A 548 19.68 19.11 26.02
N LEU A 549 18.50 18.51 26.12
CA LEU A 549 18.26 17.08 25.88
C LEU A 549 17.09 16.89 24.95
N PHE A 550 17.31 16.11 23.90
CA PHE A 550 16.29 15.72 22.94
C PHE A 550 16.16 14.20 22.85
N LEU A 551 14.95 13.77 22.52
CA LEU A 551 14.57 12.38 22.30
C LEU A 551 14.23 12.18 20.83
N LEU A 552 14.90 11.22 20.19
CA LEU A 552 14.65 10.82 18.81
C LEU A 552 13.71 9.62 18.76
N GLY A 553 12.83 9.57 17.75
CA GLY A 553 11.89 8.47 17.53
C GLY A 553 12.52 7.18 17.00
N HIS A 554 13.83 7.17 16.76
CA HIS A 554 14.58 6.04 16.21
C HIS A 554 15.98 5.90 16.85
N GLU A 555 16.59 4.74 16.64
CA GLU A 555 17.94 4.42 17.13
C GLU A 555 19.08 4.90 16.20
N ASN A 556 18.77 5.25 14.96
CA ASN A 556 19.72 5.73 13.96
C ASN A 556 20.39 7.06 14.36
N ASP A 557 21.37 7.48 13.55
CA ASP A 557 22.02 8.78 13.71
C ASP A 557 21.12 9.96 13.32
N ALA A 558 21.52 11.17 13.71
CA ALA A 558 20.62 12.32 13.81
C ALA A 558 20.80 13.40 12.72
N LEU A 559 21.47 13.09 11.61
CA LEU A 559 21.85 14.09 10.59
C LEU A 559 20.62 14.78 9.98
N ALA A 560 19.55 14.02 9.73
CA ALA A 560 18.32 14.53 9.13
C ALA A 560 17.51 15.43 10.08
N GLU A 561 17.70 15.26 11.39
CA GLU A 561 17.01 15.98 12.46
C GLU A 561 17.73 17.27 12.86
N LEU A 562 19.02 17.41 12.50
CA LEU A 562 19.83 18.59 12.82
C LEU A 562 19.16 19.92 12.40
N PRO A 563 18.56 20.09 11.21
CA PRO A 563 17.84 21.31 10.84
C PRO A 563 16.82 21.78 11.88
N GLY A 564 15.96 20.86 12.35
CA GLY A 564 14.94 21.16 13.35
C GLY A 564 15.55 21.42 14.73
N LEU A 565 16.54 20.62 15.13
CA LEU A 565 17.25 20.77 16.41
C LEU A 565 17.93 22.14 16.52
N LEU A 566 18.74 22.48 15.52
CA LEU A 566 19.54 23.71 15.51
C LEU A 566 18.67 24.97 15.44
N SER A 567 17.55 24.90 14.72
CA SER A 567 16.56 25.98 14.68
C SER A 567 15.96 26.24 16.07
N ARG A 568 15.59 25.18 16.81
CA ARG A 568 15.06 25.30 18.18
C ARG A 568 16.10 25.79 19.18
N LEU A 569 17.35 25.37 18.99
CA LEU A 569 18.49 25.82 19.80
C LEU A 569 18.94 27.25 19.45
N LYS A 570 18.43 27.84 18.36
CA LYS A 570 18.88 29.13 17.81
C LYS A 570 20.38 29.16 17.54
N ALA A 571 20.92 28.03 17.10
CA ALA A 571 22.34 27.87 16.81
C ALA A 571 22.68 28.53 15.47
N GLU A 572 23.74 29.33 15.45
CA GLU A 572 24.34 29.91 14.24
C GLU A 572 25.45 28.99 13.70
N ARG A 573 26.17 28.31 14.61
CA ARG A 573 27.18 27.31 14.30
C ARG A 573 27.04 26.10 15.20
N PHE A 574 27.49 24.96 14.68
CA PHE A 574 27.45 23.72 15.43
C PHE A 574 28.61 22.80 15.08
N VAL A 575 28.86 21.86 16.00
CA VAL A 575 29.59 20.63 15.74
C VAL A 575 28.64 19.47 15.99
N HIS A 576 28.56 18.55 15.05
CA HIS A 576 27.85 17.29 15.19
C HIS A 576 28.83 16.16 15.50
N LEU A 577 28.53 15.42 16.56
CA LEU A 577 29.16 14.16 16.93
C LEU A 577 28.06 13.10 16.90
N GLY A 578 28.15 12.21 15.91
CA GLY A 578 27.24 11.10 15.67
C GLY A 578 27.34 10.03 16.75
N ARG A 579 26.52 8.99 16.62
CA ARG A 579 26.40 7.96 17.64
C ARG A 579 27.74 7.26 17.88
N GLY A 580 28.12 7.16 19.16
CA GLY A 580 29.36 6.47 19.53
C GLY A 580 30.63 7.25 19.22
N ILE A 581 30.54 8.51 18.81
CA ILE A 581 31.70 9.35 18.55
C ILE A 581 32.01 10.20 19.79
N VAL A 582 33.26 10.15 20.24
CA VAL A 582 33.77 11.00 21.32
C VAL A 582 34.98 11.81 20.85
N PRO A 583 35.13 13.08 21.25
CA PRO A 583 36.30 13.85 20.89
C PRO A 583 37.55 13.35 21.63
N THR A 584 38.69 13.42 20.95
CA THR A 584 40.00 13.28 21.60
C THR A 584 40.40 14.60 22.27
N PRO A 585 41.49 14.65 23.07
CA PRO A 585 41.98 15.93 23.59
C PRO A 585 42.26 16.97 22.49
N ALA A 586 42.85 16.55 21.36
CA ALA A 586 43.03 17.42 20.19
C ALA A 586 41.69 17.79 19.53
N GLY A 587 40.72 16.86 19.58
CA GLY A 587 39.35 17.07 19.17
C GLY A 587 38.67 18.24 19.85
N TRP A 588 38.73 18.31 21.18
CA TRP A 588 38.10 19.40 21.93
C TRP A 588 38.63 20.78 21.51
N THR A 589 39.95 20.92 21.33
CA THR A 589 40.55 22.15 20.80
C THR A 589 40.05 22.47 19.39
N ALA A 590 39.93 21.46 18.53
CA ALA A 590 39.43 21.63 17.17
C ALA A 590 37.94 22.01 17.13
N ILE A 591 37.13 21.47 18.05
CA ILE A 591 35.71 21.80 18.21
C ILE A 591 35.54 23.28 18.57
N GLU A 592 36.28 23.76 19.57
CA GLU A 592 36.24 25.17 19.96
C GLU A 592 36.64 26.09 18.80
N ALA A 593 37.71 25.73 18.08
CA ALA A 593 38.16 26.47 16.90
C ALA A 593 37.11 26.48 15.76
N SER A 594 36.38 25.37 15.56
CA SER A 594 35.31 25.27 14.55
C SER A 594 34.10 26.13 14.92
N LEU A 595 33.72 26.12 16.19
CA LEU A 595 32.61 26.94 16.72
C LEU A 595 32.94 28.44 16.71
N GLY A 596 34.22 28.83 16.82
CA GLY A 596 34.67 30.22 16.70
C GLY A 596 34.88 30.72 15.26
N ARG A 597 34.78 29.83 14.26
CA ARG A 597 35.10 30.14 12.87
C ARG A 597 34.02 31.01 12.21
N LEU A 598 34.41 31.93 11.32
CA LEU A 598 33.48 32.65 10.44
C LEU A 598 33.33 31.96 9.08
N GLY A 599 32.14 32.04 8.48
CA GLY A 599 31.84 31.55 7.12
C GLY A 599 31.19 30.15 7.06
N HIS A 600 30.91 29.68 5.84
CA HIS A 600 30.09 28.48 5.60
C HIS A 600 30.88 27.22 5.20
N ALA A 601 32.19 27.21 5.39
CA ALA A 601 33.01 26.03 5.09
C ALA A 601 32.86 24.94 6.18
N ILE A 602 33.05 23.68 5.79
CA ILE A 602 32.94 22.53 6.69
C ILE A 602 34.29 22.29 7.38
N ASP A 603 34.25 22.05 8.68
CA ASP A 603 35.37 21.52 9.45
C ASP A 603 35.13 20.02 9.66
N ARG A 604 35.99 19.16 9.13
CA ARG A 604 35.87 17.70 9.26
C ARG A 604 36.78 17.21 10.38
N PHE A 605 36.24 16.40 11.27
CA PHE A 605 37.01 15.80 12.36
C PHE A 605 37.34 14.36 11.97
N GLU A 606 38.62 14.07 11.80
CA GLU A 606 39.06 12.71 11.46
C GLU A 606 38.77 11.77 12.61
N ILE A 607 38.00 10.72 12.31
CA ILE A 607 37.63 9.66 13.25
C ILE A 607 38.70 8.58 13.20
N VAL A 608 39.21 8.21 14.36
CA VAL A 608 40.14 7.10 14.54
C VAL A 608 39.52 5.95 15.33
N ASP A 609 40.06 4.75 15.14
CA ASP A 609 39.77 3.58 15.96
C ASP A 609 40.53 3.62 17.29
N ASP A 610 40.34 2.58 18.11
CA ASP A 610 41.00 2.46 19.42
C ASP A 610 42.54 2.37 19.34
N ALA A 611 43.09 2.00 18.17
CA ALA A 611 44.52 1.97 17.91
C ALA A 611 45.05 3.31 17.36
N GLY A 612 44.18 4.31 17.19
CA GLY A 612 44.52 5.61 16.61
C GLY A 612 44.67 5.60 15.10
N ALA A 613 44.27 4.52 14.42
CA ALA A 613 44.28 4.44 12.97
C ALA A 613 43.00 5.05 12.36
N PRO A 614 43.02 5.59 11.13
CA PRO A 614 41.84 6.16 10.50
C PRO A 614 40.69 5.16 10.40
N ASP A 615 39.48 5.59 10.78
CA ASP A 615 38.29 4.73 10.79
C ASP A 615 37.98 4.18 9.39
N ARG A 616 37.75 2.87 9.33
CA ARG A 616 37.44 2.14 8.08
C ARG A 616 35.97 1.75 7.96
N VAL A 617 35.18 1.95 9.01
CA VAL A 617 33.77 1.54 9.04
C VAL A 617 32.94 2.44 8.12
N ASP A 618 32.86 3.73 8.44
CA ASP A 618 32.17 4.73 7.62
C ASP A 618 33.17 5.63 6.86
N GLY A 619 34.47 5.36 7.03
CA GLY A 619 35.56 6.22 6.58
C GLY A 619 35.91 7.31 7.59
N ALA A 620 37.19 7.69 7.60
CA ALA A 620 37.75 8.58 8.62
C ALA A 620 37.21 10.02 8.58
N LEU A 621 36.65 10.47 7.45
CA LEU A 621 36.09 11.82 7.27
C LEU A 621 34.57 11.77 6.97
N SER A 622 33.87 10.86 7.65
CA SER A 622 32.43 10.66 7.51
C SER A 622 31.61 11.82 8.07
N ALA A 623 30.31 11.82 7.80
CA ALA A 623 29.36 12.77 8.36
C ALA A 623 29.04 12.52 9.85
N ALA A 624 29.67 11.53 10.49
CA ALA A 624 29.53 11.28 11.91
C ALA A 624 30.32 12.28 12.78
N ALA A 625 31.24 13.07 12.22
CA ALA A 625 31.98 14.09 12.99
C ALA A 625 32.36 15.29 12.13
N PHE A 626 31.58 16.37 12.21
CA PHE A 626 31.87 17.60 11.46
C PHE A 626 31.33 18.85 12.15
N GLY A 627 31.88 20.01 11.79
CA GLY A 627 31.46 21.33 12.22
C GLY A 627 31.03 22.17 11.03
N TRP A 628 29.93 22.92 11.18
CA TRP A 628 29.38 23.72 10.10
C TRP A 628 28.55 24.91 10.63
N SER A 629 28.07 25.74 9.70
CA SER A 629 27.13 26.82 10.00
C SER A 629 25.70 26.33 9.78
N THR A 630 24.78 26.67 10.68
CA THR A 630 23.36 26.29 10.57
C THR A 630 22.72 26.73 9.26
N PRO A 631 22.91 27.97 8.74
CA PRO A 631 22.29 28.38 7.47
C PRO A 631 22.67 27.49 6.29
N ALA A 632 23.94 27.11 6.18
CA ALA A 632 24.42 26.25 5.09
C ALA A 632 23.92 24.81 5.23
N LEU A 633 23.79 24.30 6.47
CA LEU A 633 23.16 23.00 6.70
C LEU A 633 21.68 23.04 6.30
N LEU A 634 20.93 24.08 6.68
CA LEU A 634 19.52 24.22 6.32
C LEU A 634 19.33 24.21 4.81
N GLU A 635 20.13 24.97 4.07
CA GLU A 635 20.13 25.00 2.61
C GLU A 635 20.41 23.61 2.01
N TRP A 636 21.49 22.94 2.45
CA TRP A 636 21.82 21.59 2.00
C TRP A 636 20.75 20.55 2.35
N SER A 637 20.10 20.68 3.51
CA SER A 637 19.14 19.70 4.02
C SER A 637 17.85 19.59 3.19
N LEU A 638 17.56 20.59 2.35
CA LEU A 638 16.41 20.64 1.44
C LEU A 638 16.51 19.57 0.35
N SER A 639 17.72 19.24 -0.09
CA SER A 639 17.97 18.23 -1.12
C SER A 639 18.73 17.00 -0.60
N ALA A 640 19.27 17.07 0.62
CA ALA A 640 20.07 15.99 1.19
C ALA A 640 19.33 14.63 1.21
N PRO A 641 20.01 13.52 0.85
CA PRO A 641 19.39 12.21 0.85
C PRO A 641 19.07 11.76 2.28
N ARG A 642 18.02 10.94 2.43
CA ARG A 642 17.61 10.33 3.70
C ARG A 642 18.06 8.87 3.71
N LEU A 643 18.95 8.54 4.62
CA LEU A 643 19.68 7.27 4.64
C LEU A 643 19.15 6.33 5.72
N SER A 644 19.31 5.02 5.50
CA SER A 644 18.70 3.96 6.29
C SER A 644 19.20 3.91 7.73
N ARG A 645 20.46 4.30 7.96
CA ARG A 645 21.08 4.44 9.28
C ARG A 645 21.26 5.89 9.74
N GLY A 646 20.67 6.84 9.00
CA GLY A 646 20.87 8.29 9.20
C GLY A 646 22.19 8.83 8.63
N LEU A 647 23.22 7.98 8.50
CA LEU A 647 24.54 8.32 7.94
C LEU A 647 25.07 7.18 7.06
N TYR A 648 25.82 7.55 6.02
CA TYR A 648 26.67 6.65 5.24
C TYR A 648 27.81 7.44 4.61
N LYS A 649 29.07 7.06 4.87
CA LYS A 649 30.25 7.82 4.41
C LYS A 649 30.13 9.31 4.78
N ASP A 650 30.39 10.23 3.85
CA ASP A 650 30.20 11.66 4.07
C ASP A 650 28.76 12.13 3.86
N SER A 651 27.80 11.21 3.62
CA SER A 651 26.37 11.48 3.42
C SER A 651 26.05 12.55 2.37
N GLY A 652 26.95 12.76 1.41
CA GLY A 652 26.79 13.81 0.39
C GLY A 652 27.03 15.22 0.92
N LEU A 653 27.74 15.37 2.06
CA LEU A 653 28.18 16.68 2.55
C LEU A 653 29.08 17.37 1.51
N PRO A 654 28.88 18.67 1.24
CA PRO A 654 29.63 19.38 0.21
C PRO A 654 31.13 19.37 0.50
N ARG A 655 31.93 19.46 -0.56
CA ARG A 655 33.38 19.56 -0.49
C ARG A 655 33.81 20.86 -1.14
N THR A 656 34.47 21.72 -0.38
CA THR A 656 34.97 23.02 -0.84
C THR A 656 36.49 23.06 -0.71
N PRO A 657 37.24 22.58 -1.73
CA PRO A 657 38.69 22.53 -1.68
C PRO A 657 39.31 23.88 -1.30
N GLY A 658 40.29 23.87 -0.40
CA GLY A 658 40.99 25.08 0.09
C GLY A 658 40.22 25.90 1.13
N ARG A 659 38.92 25.64 1.34
CA ARG A 659 38.12 26.26 2.41
C ARG A 659 37.80 25.28 3.54
N ASP A 660 37.54 24.02 3.21
CA ASP A 660 37.30 23.00 4.23
C ASP A 660 38.58 22.73 5.04
N ARG A 661 38.43 22.45 6.33
CA ARG A 661 39.54 22.07 7.22
C ARG A 661 39.38 20.62 7.66
N VAL A 662 40.51 19.97 7.92
CA VAL A 662 40.54 18.62 8.48
C VAL A 662 41.35 18.66 9.76
N ALA A 663 40.71 18.29 10.88
CA ALA A 663 41.37 18.09 12.15
C ALA A 663 41.69 16.59 12.31
N LYS A 664 42.97 16.24 12.19
CA LYS A 664 43.43 14.83 12.24
C LYS A 664 43.33 14.24 13.64
N GLY A 665 42.93 12.97 13.75
CA GLY A 665 42.75 12.25 15.01
C GLY A 665 41.85 12.98 16.03
N ALA A 666 40.90 13.79 15.56
CA ALA A 666 40.10 14.67 16.42
C ALA A 666 38.94 13.92 17.10
N ALA A 667 38.47 12.83 16.53
CA ALA A 667 37.37 12.04 17.06
C ALA A 667 37.77 10.58 17.17
N MET A 668 37.18 9.86 18.12
CA MET A 668 37.40 8.43 18.34
C MET A 668 36.06 7.72 18.37
N ARG A 669 35.99 6.55 17.73
CA ARG A 669 34.78 5.72 17.71
C ARG A 669 34.77 4.76 18.89
N THR A 670 33.76 4.89 19.75
CA THR A 670 33.51 4.02 20.91
C THR A 670 32.39 3.01 20.67
N GLU A 671 31.47 3.30 19.75
CA GLU A 671 30.42 2.36 19.33
C GLU A 671 30.41 2.25 17.81
N ARG A 672 30.28 1.02 17.29
CA ARG A 672 30.16 0.78 15.85
C ARG A 672 28.69 0.74 15.44
N PRO A 673 28.32 1.31 14.29
CA PRO A 673 26.99 1.14 13.74
C PRO A 673 26.72 -0.35 13.46
N ARG A 674 25.45 -0.75 13.51
CA ARG A 674 25.06 -2.12 13.14
C ARG A 674 25.44 -2.38 11.68
N ALA A 675 26.10 -3.51 11.45
CA ALA A 675 26.44 -3.95 10.10
C ALA A 675 25.15 -4.38 9.38
N SER A 676 24.90 -3.82 8.19
CA SER A 676 23.85 -4.27 7.29
C SER A 676 24.26 -4.00 5.85
N ARG A 677 24.45 -5.09 5.10
CA ARG A 677 24.79 -5.01 3.66
C ARG A 677 23.67 -4.41 2.84
N LEU A 678 22.41 -4.67 3.19
CA LEU A 678 21.28 -4.07 2.49
C LEU A 678 21.25 -2.56 2.70
N ALA A 679 21.43 -2.10 3.94
CA ALA A 679 21.51 -0.67 4.23
C ALA A 679 22.66 -0.02 3.46
N ASP A 680 23.85 -0.65 3.42
CA ASP A 680 24.99 -0.16 2.62
C ASP A 680 24.65 -0.04 1.13
N ILE A 681 23.97 -1.04 0.56
CA ILE A 681 23.56 -1.08 -0.85
C ILE A 681 22.58 0.05 -1.17
N LEU A 682 21.55 0.21 -0.34
CA LEU A 682 20.52 1.24 -0.50
C LEU A 682 21.12 2.63 -0.33
N ASP A 683 21.87 2.85 0.75
CA ASP A 683 22.44 4.16 1.07
C ASP A 683 23.46 4.60 0.00
N GLU A 684 24.25 3.67 -0.54
CA GLU A 684 25.15 3.94 -1.67
C GLU A 684 24.38 4.37 -2.93
N ASP A 685 23.31 3.66 -3.29
CA ASP A 685 22.56 3.96 -4.51
C ASP A 685 21.73 5.26 -4.36
N LEU A 686 21.19 5.54 -3.17
CA LEU A 686 20.53 6.82 -2.86
C LEU A 686 21.50 8.00 -2.97
N LEU A 687 22.73 7.85 -2.50
CA LEU A 687 23.77 8.88 -2.64
C LEU A 687 24.16 9.11 -4.09
N ARG A 688 24.30 8.05 -4.90
CA ARG A 688 24.60 8.18 -6.33
C ARG A 688 23.50 8.92 -7.09
N LEU A 689 22.23 8.65 -6.76
CA LEU A 689 21.09 9.37 -7.33
C LEU A 689 21.18 10.86 -6.99
N PHE A 690 21.40 11.19 -5.71
CA PHE A 690 21.58 12.56 -5.25
C PHE A 690 22.75 13.28 -5.95
N GLU A 691 23.91 12.63 -6.08
CA GLU A 691 25.08 13.21 -6.78
C GLU A 691 24.84 13.45 -8.27
N THR A 692 23.99 12.63 -8.90
CA THR A 692 23.64 12.76 -10.31
C THR A 692 22.68 13.93 -10.50
N GLU A 693 21.67 14.06 -9.63
CA GLU A 693 20.71 15.16 -9.64
C GLU A 693 21.38 16.50 -9.33
N ALA A 694 22.34 16.55 -8.40
CA ALA A 694 23.07 17.77 -8.07
C ALA A 694 24.00 18.28 -9.20
N ARG A 695 24.31 17.43 -10.20
CA ARG A 695 25.14 17.79 -11.36
C ARG A 695 24.33 18.19 -12.60
N ALA A 696 23.06 17.83 -12.64
CA ALA A 696 22.12 18.18 -13.71
C ALA A 696 21.56 19.59 -13.47
#